data_AF-A0AAV5E0Q7-F1
#
_entry.id   AF-A0AAV5E0Q7-F1
#
_cell.length_a   1.000
_cell.length_b   1.000
_cell.length_c   1.000
_cell.angle_alpha   90.00
_cell.angle_beta   90.00
_cell.angle_gamma   90.00
#
_symmetry.space_group_name_H-M   'P 1'
#
loop_
_entity.id
_entity.type
_entity.pdbx_description
1 polymer ?
#
loop_
_entity_poly.entity_id
_entity_poly.type
_entity_poly.pdbx_seq_one_letter_code
_entity_poly.pdbx_strand_id
1 'polypeptide(L)'
;MQMNFWAFCTAACLDYLCAALVLLSWLPEVALPRWAIFDLAEAEGRTSTIEAAPAQPPSYSSPSTSLWYTNCLLEKIGCPSNVMAEHSEIRQGSGSDLPQGGEFVPFPVSRRVNSYSIMMEADMENGRSYQDRPRTFSTLRSRSSVPLVFRMLMRINPRALLILFLLVISGVLYVGASTSLIVVFVFCICTVSLFFSLYLTKWVLAKDEGPPEMSEISDAIRDGAEGFFRTQYGTISKMAFILAFVILGIYLFRSTTPQQEASGLGRATSAYITVASFLLGALCSGIAGFVGIVKSWLIPQQIAVRAGGFSAIVVVCMAVFGVAILYSTFYVWLGVDSPGSMKVTDLPLLLVGYGFGASFVALFAQLGGGIYTKAADVGADLVGKVEQGIPEDDPRNPAVIADLVLMFLYIATQVGDNVGDCAARGADLFESIAAEIISAMILGGTMAERCKIEGKSLRSGPICLFEISVPCNHSVLRKFVVADPSGFILFPLVVHSFDLVVSSVGILSIRGTRESGIISAIEDPMAIMQKGYSITIMLAVVTFGVSTRWLLYTEQAPSAWLNFALCGLVGIITAYAFVWISKYYTDYKHEPVRLLALSSSTGHGTNIIAGVSLGLESTALPVLVISVAIIAAYWLGQTSGLVDDSGNPTGGLFGTAVATMGMLSTAGYVLTMDMFGPIADNAGGIVEMSQQPESVREITDVLDAVGNTTKATTKGFAIGSAALASFLLFSAYMDEVAAFAQLPFKEVDIAIPEVFVGGLLGSMLIFLFSAWACSAVGKTAQEVVNEVRRQFIERPGIMDYKEKPDYGRCVAIVASASLREMIRPGALAIISPMAVGVIFRILGHSTGQPLLGAKVVASMLMFATVAGILMALFLNTAGGAWDNAKKYIETGALGGKGSESHKAAVTGDTVGDPFKDTAGPSLHVLIKMLATITLVMAPIFL
;
A
#
# COMPACT_ATOMS: atom_id res chain seq x y z
N MET A 1 -9.89 -33.89 -37.00
CA MET A 1 -8.95 -33.92 -35.85
C MET A 1 -9.08 -32.67 -34.96
N GLN A 2 -9.09 -31.44 -35.50
CA GLN A 2 -9.15 -30.19 -34.69
C GLN A 2 -10.35 -30.06 -33.73
N MET A 3 -11.54 -30.61 -34.02
CA MET A 3 -12.68 -30.55 -33.09
C MET A 3 -12.41 -31.25 -31.75
N ASN A 4 -11.65 -32.34 -31.74
CA ASN A 4 -11.32 -33.05 -30.50
C ASN A 4 -10.31 -32.26 -29.65
N PHE A 5 -9.53 -31.35 -30.24
CA PHE A 5 -8.63 -30.48 -29.49
C PHE A 5 -9.42 -29.45 -28.67
N TRP A 6 -10.48 -28.87 -29.23
CA TRP A 6 -11.39 -28.00 -28.47
C TRP A 6 -12.06 -28.74 -27.31
N ALA A 7 -12.55 -29.97 -27.53
CA ALA A 7 -13.11 -30.80 -26.46
C ALA A 7 -12.09 -31.18 -25.39
N PHE A 8 -10.83 -31.44 -25.77
CA PHE A 8 -9.74 -31.70 -24.82
C PHE A 8 -9.32 -30.45 -24.04
N CYS A 9 -9.34 -29.27 -24.66
CA CYS A 9 -9.07 -28.00 -23.99
C CYS A 9 -10.20 -27.57 -23.06
N THR A 10 -11.48 -27.78 -23.41
CA THR A 10 -12.57 -27.56 -22.45
C THR A 10 -12.58 -28.61 -21.35
N ALA A 11 -12.26 -29.89 -21.63
CA ALA A 11 -12.08 -30.90 -20.60
C ALA A 11 -10.95 -30.51 -19.63
N ALA A 12 -9.74 -30.23 -20.11
CA ALA A 12 -8.62 -29.81 -19.26
C ALA A 12 -8.90 -28.50 -18.51
N CYS A 13 -9.58 -27.54 -19.12
CA CYS A 13 -9.98 -26.31 -18.44
C CYS A 13 -11.04 -26.58 -17.36
N LEU A 14 -12.01 -27.48 -17.61
CA LEU A 14 -12.92 -27.98 -16.57
C LEU A 14 -12.20 -28.81 -15.51
N ASP A 15 -11.14 -29.56 -15.83
CA ASP A 15 -10.39 -30.36 -14.84
C ASP A 15 -9.57 -29.44 -13.92
N TYR A 16 -8.97 -28.36 -14.45
CA TYR A 16 -8.38 -27.30 -13.62
C TYR A 16 -9.42 -26.50 -12.85
N LEU A 17 -10.61 -26.24 -13.44
CA LEU A 17 -11.72 -25.59 -12.72
C LEU A 17 -12.29 -26.51 -11.62
N CYS A 18 -12.34 -27.82 -11.84
CA CYS A 18 -12.75 -28.83 -10.88
C CYS A 18 -11.70 -29.02 -9.79
N ALA A 19 -10.40 -29.00 -10.11
CA ALA A 19 -9.33 -28.98 -9.11
C ALA A 19 -9.43 -27.71 -8.25
N ALA A 20 -9.68 -26.54 -8.86
CA ALA A 20 -9.94 -25.31 -8.14
C ALA A 20 -11.23 -25.37 -7.30
N LEU A 21 -12.31 -25.97 -7.82
CA LEU A 21 -13.59 -26.12 -7.09
C LEU A 21 -13.50 -27.16 -5.96
N VAL A 22 -12.68 -28.19 -6.08
CA VAL A 22 -12.35 -29.15 -5.01
C VAL A 22 -11.46 -28.50 -3.95
N LEU A 23 -10.53 -27.61 -4.34
CA LEU A 23 -9.79 -26.79 -3.38
C LEU A 23 -10.72 -25.75 -2.70
N LEU A 24 -11.68 -25.17 -3.42
CA LEU A 24 -12.71 -24.30 -2.85
C LEU A 24 -13.70 -25.07 -1.96
N SER A 25 -13.89 -26.39 -2.15
CA SER A 25 -14.72 -27.21 -1.25
C SER A 25 -14.02 -27.56 0.08
N TRP A 26 -12.79 -27.10 0.30
CA TRP A 26 -12.15 -27.06 1.62
C TRP A 26 -12.41 -25.75 2.38
N LEU A 27 -13.13 -24.78 1.79
CA LEU A 27 -13.56 -23.59 2.51
C LEU A 27 -14.73 -23.91 3.47
N PRO A 28 -14.78 -23.30 4.67
CA PRO A 28 -15.99 -23.32 5.51
C PRO A 28 -17.15 -22.58 4.83
N GLU A 29 -18.38 -22.92 5.23
CA GLU A 29 -19.60 -22.68 4.44
C GLU A 29 -19.85 -21.22 4.01
N VAL A 30 -20.11 -21.03 2.71
CA VAL A 30 -20.41 -19.71 2.12
C VAL A 30 -21.87 -19.30 2.39
N ALA A 31 -22.06 -18.40 3.36
CA ALA A 31 -23.36 -17.82 3.69
C ALA A 31 -23.83 -16.78 2.66
N LEU A 32 -24.48 -17.22 1.58
CA LEU A 32 -25.19 -16.33 0.64
C LEU A 32 -26.58 -15.90 1.16
N PRO A 33 -26.96 -14.61 1.09
CA PRO A 33 -28.22 -14.12 1.64
C PRO A 33 -29.43 -14.50 0.78
N ARG A 34 -30.39 -15.24 1.36
CA ARG A 34 -31.63 -15.65 0.69
C ARG A 34 -32.66 -14.51 0.62
N TRP A 35 -33.15 -14.20 -0.58
CA TRP A 35 -34.39 -13.43 -0.80
C TRP A 35 -35.14 -13.93 -2.05
N ALA A 36 -36.01 -14.94 -1.91
CA ALA A 36 -36.92 -15.40 -2.98
C ALA A 36 -38.11 -16.23 -2.43
N ILE A 37 -39.12 -15.51 -1.93
CA ILE A 37 -40.58 -15.78 -1.93
C ILE A 37 -41.10 -17.20 -2.28
N PHE A 38 -41.76 -17.81 -1.28
CA PHE A 38 -42.98 -18.66 -1.27
C PHE A 38 -43.06 -20.10 -1.87
N ASP A 39 -43.72 -20.93 -1.05
CA ASP A 39 -44.59 -22.11 -1.26
C ASP A 39 -44.31 -23.14 -2.38
N LEU A 40 -44.15 -24.40 -1.93
CA LEU A 40 -45.18 -25.43 -2.15
C LEU A 40 -45.14 -26.48 -1.03
N ALA A 41 -46.29 -27.03 -0.66
CA ALA A 41 -46.42 -28.04 0.39
C ALA A 41 -47.42 -29.13 -0.01
N GLU A 42 -46.92 -30.37 -0.10
CA GLU A 42 -47.60 -31.66 0.13
C GLU A 42 -46.46 -32.71 0.13
N ALA A 43 -46.27 -33.63 1.07
CA ALA A 43 -47.15 -34.51 1.86
C ALA A 43 -47.03 -35.96 1.36
N GLU A 44 -46.14 -36.73 1.99
CA GLU A 44 -46.31 -38.16 2.13
C GLU A 44 -45.70 -38.62 3.47
N GLY A 45 -46.25 -39.68 4.07
CA GLY A 45 -45.73 -40.21 5.34
C GLY A 45 -46.62 -41.26 5.96
N ARG A 46 -46.08 -42.01 6.94
CA ARG A 46 -46.83 -42.80 7.94
C ARG A 46 -45.93 -43.30 9.07
N THR A 47 -46.58 -43.54 10.20
CA THR A 47 -46.09 -44.19 11.44
C THR A 47 -45.96 -45.73 11.25
N SER A 48 -45.48 -46.60 12.16
CA SER A 48 -45.51 -46.57 13.64
C SER A 48 -44.61 -47.64 14.34
N THR A 49 -44.30 -47.40 15.63
CA THR A 49 -44.19 -48.36 16.78
C THR A 49 -43.30 -49.62 16.76
N ILE A 50 -42.16 -49.54 17.48
CA ILE A 50 -41.75 -50.30 18.70
C ILE A 50 -42.37 -51.70 18.98
N GLU A 51 -41.52 -52.76 19.12
CA GLU A 51 -41.36 -53.64 20.31
C GLU A 51 -40.11 -54.56 20.19
N ALA A 52 -39.79 -55.46 21.16
CA ALA A 52 -38.38 -55.75 21.52
C ALA A 52 -37.93 -57.23 21.79
N ALA A 53 -36.60 -57.44 21.64
CA ALA A 53 -35.69 -58.44 22.29
C ALA A 53 -35.79 -59.94 21.86
N PRO A 54 -34.78 -60.82 22.15
CA PRO A 54 -33.53 -60.65 22.93
C PRO A 54 -32.21 -61.07 22.21
N ALA A 55 -31.07 -61.11 22.95
CA ALA A 55 -29.74 -61.62 22.54
C ALA A 55 -29.33 -62.86 23.40
N GLN A 56 -28.09 -63.38 23.57
CA GLN A 56 -26.65 -63.04 23.35
C GLN A 56 -25.84 -64.36 23.60
N PRO A 57 -24.48 -64.47 23.67
CA PRO A 57 -23.31 -63.76 23.09
C PRO A 57 -22.43 -64.77 22.25
N PRO A 58 -21.06 -64.82 22.16
CA PRO A 58 -19.91 -64.29 22.95
C PRO A 58 -19.31 -62.98 22.36
N SER A 59 -18.79 -61.96 23.07
CA SER A 59 -17.72 -61.88 24.09
C SER A 59 -16.33 -62.25 23.52
N TYR A 60 -15.17 -61.60 23.81
CA TYR A 60 -14.69 -60.67 24.86
C TYR A 60 -13.56 -59.77 24.27
N SER A 61 -13.01 -58.67 24.84
CA SER A 61 -13.28 -57.80 26.02
C SER A 61 -12.34 -56.57 26.06
N SER A 62 -12.73 -55.49 26.76
CA SER A 62 -11.87 -54.48 27.42
C SER A 62 -12.63 -53.95 28.67
N PRO A 63 -12.05 -53.12 29.59
CA PRO A 63 -12.44 -51.68 29.57
C PRO A 63 -11.53 -50.62 30.28
N SER A 64 -11.74 -49.35 29.90
CA SER A 64 -11.88 -48.12 30.73
C SER A 64 -10.82 -47.61 31.76
N THR A 65 -10.09 -46.56 31.35
CA THR A 65 -10.00 -45.19 31.99
C THR A 65 -9.57 -44.92 33.46
N SER A 66 -8.47 -44.15 33.58
CA SER A 66 -8.31 -42.88 34.35
C SER A 66 -7.84 -42.84 35.84
N LEU A 67 -7.31 -41.65 36.20
CA LEU A 67 -6.86 -41.08 37.51
C LEU A 67 -5.40 -41.30 38.05
N TRP A 68 -4.72 -40.15 38.26
CA TRP A 68 -3.83 -39.72 39.38
C TRP A 68 -2.36 -40.21 39.61
N TYR A 69 -1.46 -39.20 39.66
CA TYR A 69 -0.38 -38.92 40.65
C TYR A 69 0.77 -39.90 41.04
N THR A 70 2.00 -39.45 40.77
CA THR A 70 3.27 -39.54 41.57
C THR A 70 4.04 -40.86 41.83
N ASN A 71 5.33 -40.79 41.44
CA ASN A 71 6.56 -41.15 42.18
C ASN A 71 7.11 -42.59 42.30
N CYS A 72 8.46 -42.64 42.24
CA CYS A 72 9.41 -43.65 42.77
C CYS A 72 9.51 -45.02 42.03
N LEU A 73 10.68 -45.69 41.94
CA LEU A 73 12.08 -45.35 42.27
C LEU A 73 13.08 -46.31 41.54
N LEU A 74 14.31 -45.83 41.29
CA LEU A 74 15.61 -46.55 41.20
C LEU A 74 15.79 -47.86 40.38
N GLU A 75 16.88 -47.88 39.59
CA GLU A 75 18.04 -48.71 39.95
C GLU A 75 19.40 -48.06 39.54
N LYS A 76 20.53 -48.67 39.91
CA LYS A 76 21.93 -48.15 39.77
C LYS A 76 22.61 -48.78 38.54
N ILE A 77 23.79 -48.39 38.02
CA ILE A 77 25.17 -48.25 38.56
C ILE A 77 25.97 -47.43 37.51
N GLY A 78 27.04 -46.66 37.75
CA GLY A 78 27.85 -46.38 38.96
C GLY A 78 28.99 -45.37 38.62
N CYS A 79 29.90 -45.09 39.55
CA CYS A 79 30.89 -43.99 39.45
C CYS A 79 32.17 -44.29 40.26
N PRO A 80 33.36 -43.77 39.87
CA PRO A 80 34.50 -43.55 40.77
C PRO A 80 34.88 -42.05 40.92
N SER A 81 35.59 -41.71 42.00
CA SER A 81 35.60 -40.36 42.59
C SER A 81 37.00 -39.72 42.69
N ASN A 82 37.06 -38.38 42.79
CA ASN A 82 37.70 -37.60 43.89
C ASN A 82 38.22 -36.21 43.48
N VAL A 83 38.02 -35.21 44.37
CA VAL A 83 39.07 -34.37 45.04
C VAL A 83 38.38 -33.26 45.86
N MET A 84 38.73 -33.18 47.16
CA MET A 84 38.70 -32.08 48.18
C MET A 84 37.68 -30.91 48.05
N ALA A 85 36.89 -30.50 49.06
CA ALA A 85 37.14 -30.21 50.50
C ALA A 85 37.99 -28.92 50.72
N GLU A 86 37.78 -28.06 51.73
CA GLU A 86 37.03 -28.12 53.02
C GLU A 86 36.03 -26.90 53.14
N HIS A 87 35.50 -26.34 54.25
CA HIS A 87 35.68 -26.52 55.71
C HIS A 87 34.37 -26.21 56.53
N SER A 88 34.23 -25.07 57.25
CA SER A 88 33.17 -24.78 58.26
C SER A 88 32.96 -23.26 58.49
N GLU A 89 31.92 -22.71 59.15
CA GLU A 89 31.39 -22.96 60.52
C GLU A 89 29.87 -22.66 60.70
N ILE A 90 29.33 -23.03 61.89
CA ILE A 90 27.95 -22.79 62.34
C ILE A 90 27.97 -22.11 63.72
N ARG A 91 27.05 -21.16 63.97
CA ARG A 91 26.57 -20.85 65.33
C ARG A 91 25.06 -20.70 65.39
N GLN A 92 24.43 -21.39 66.34
CA GLN A 92 23.08 -21.12 66.80
C GLN A 92 23.10 -20.12 67.95
N GLY A 93 22.03 -19.35 68.12
CA GLY A 93 21.76 -18.54 69.31
C GLY A 93 20.26 -18.40 69.48
N SER A 94 19.73 -18.87 70.61
CA SER A 94 18.31 -18.78 70.93
C SER A 94 17.97 -17.51 71.72
N GLY A 95 16.86 -16.88 71.39
CA GLY A 95 16.28 -15.77 72.12
C GLY A 95 14.82 -15.61 71.71
N SER A 96 13.90 -15.58 72.67
CA SER A 96 12.50 -15.27 72.43
C SER A 96 12.33 -13.77 72.20
N ASP A 97 11.40 -13.39 71.32
CA ASP A 97 10.16 -12.72 71.74
C ASP A 97 9.22 -12.54 70.55
N LEU A 98 7.92 -12.70 70.80
CA LEU A 98 6.83 -12.45 69.84
C LEU A 98 5.93 -11.33 70.38
N PRO A 99 5.59 -10.37 69.52
CA PRO A 99 4.21 -9.87 69.49
C PRO A 99 3.42 -10.46 68.32
N GLN A 100 2.10 -10.45 68.45
CA GLN A 100 1.14 -10.98 67.48
C GLN A 100 0.61 -9.88 66.55
N GLY A 101 0.00 -10.30 65.43
CA GLY A 101 -1.10 -9.54 64.80
C GLY A 101 -0.70 -8.34 63.93
N GLY A 102 -0.44 -8.60 62.65
CA GLY A 102 -0.55 -7.61 61.58
C GLY A 102 -1.45 -8.16 60.48
N GLU A 103 -2.67 -7.64 60.35
CA GLU A 103 -3.63 -8.10 59.35
C GLU A 103 -3.21 -7.65 57.94
N PHE A 104 -3.38 -8.55 56.96
CA PHE A 104 -3.19 -8.22 55.55
C PHE A 104 -4.42 -7.43 55.07
N VAL A 105 -4.38 -6.10 55.21
CA VAL A 105 -5.49 -5.22 54.79
C VAL A 105 -5.61 -5.24 53.26
N PRO A 106 -6.72 -5.72 52.66
CA PRO A 106 -6.93 -5.61 51.23
C PRO A 106 -7.19 -4.13 50.86
N PHE A 107 -6.49 -3.63 49.85
CA PHE A 107 -6.72 -2.26 49.36
C PHE A 107 -8.18 -2.11 48.87
N PRO A 108 -8.96 -1.16 49.44
CA PRO A 108 -10.35 -0.98 49.03
C PRO A 108 -10.42 -0.32 47.65
N VAL A 109 -11.19 -0.92 46.74
CA VAL A 109 -11.51 -0.33 45.42
C VAL A 109 -12.45 0.86 45.63
N SER A 110 -11.89 2.03 45.95
CA SER A 110 -12.66 3.27 46.05
C SER A 110 -13.07 3.72 44.64
N ARG A 111 -14.38 3.71 44.34
CA ARG A 111 -14.93 4.60 43.30
C ARG A 111 -14.69 6.05 43.75
N ARG A 112 -13.54 6.61 43.37
CA ARG A 112 -13.17 7.97 43.73
C ARG A 112 -13.92 8.91 42.79
N VAL A 113 -15.05 9.45 43.28
CA VAL A 113 -15.82 10.48 42.59
C VAL A 113 -14.86 11.62 42.21
N ASN A 114 -14.96 12.07 40.97
CA ASN A 114 -13.93 12.90 40.36
C ASN A 114 -13.82 14.27 41.07
N SER A 115 -12.66 14.59 41.63
CA SER A 115 -12.43 15.88 42.28
C SER A 115 -12.53 17.07 41.31
N TYR A 116 -12.49 16.83 40.00
CA TYR A 116 -12.75 17.86 38.98
C TYR A 116 -14.23 18.22 38.80
N SER A 117 -15.20 17.32 39.04
CA SER A 117 -16.62 17.68 38.87
C SER A 117 -17.06 18.71 39.91
N ILE A 118 -16.48 18.67 41.12
CA ILE A 118 -16.70 19.69 42.17
C ILE A 118 -16.16 21.06 41.75
N MET A 119 -15.09 21.12 40.95
CA MET A 119 -14.62 22.38 40.35
C MET A 119 -15.50 22.85 39.19
N MET A 120 -16.01 21.93 38.35
CA MET A 120 -16.89 22.31 37.23
C MET A 120 -18.19 22.97 37.70
N GLU A 121 -18.80 22.49 38.78
CA GLU A 121 -20.00 23.11 39.36
C GLU A 121 -19.68 24.47 40.00
N ALA A 122 -18.51 24.63 40.65
CA ALA A 122 -18.08 25.90 41.24
C ALA A 122 -17.67 26.96 40.21
N ASP A 123 -17.11 26.57 39.06
CA ASP A 123 -16.70 27.50 38.00
C ASP A 123 -17.91 28.02 37.18
N MET A 124 -19.02 27.27 37.08
CA MET A 124 -20.25 27.75 36.43
C MET A 124 -20.84 28.99 37.13
N GLU A 125 -20.75 29.10 38.45
CA GLU A 125 -21.22 30.28 39.19
C GLU A 125 -20.31 31.52 39.02
N ASN A 126 -19.05 31.32 38.60
CA ASN A 126 -18.01 32.36 38.64
C ASN A 126 -17.73 33.06 37.30
N GLY A 127 -18.39 32.66 36.20
CA GLY A 127 -18.52 33.47 34.97
C GLY A 127 -17.21 33.88 34.27
N ARG A 128 -16.12 33.13 34.45
CA ARG A 128 -14.81 33.45 33.86
C ARG A 128 -14.77 33.12 32.36
N SER A 129 -14.13 33.98 31.59
CA SER A 129 -13.88 33.74 30.16
C SER A 129 -12.94 32.57 29.95
N TYR A 130 -13.21 31.74 28.94
CA TYR A 130 -12.38 30.59 28.56
C TYR A 130 -10.96 30.99 28.11
N GLN A 131 -10.74 32.27 27.79
CA GLN A 131 -9.51 32.77 27.18
C GLN A 131 -8.33 33.01 28.16
N ASP A 132 -8.57 33.05 29.47
CA ASP A 132 -7.57 33.48 30.48
C ASP A 132 -6.74 32.33 31.09
N ARG A 133 -6.74 31.13 30.49
CA ARG A 133 -5.88 30.01 30.94
C ARG A 133 -4.43 30.16 30.41
N PRO A 134 -3.39 29.90 31.22
CA PRO A 134 -2.01 29.89 30.76
C PRO A 134 -1.78 28.71 29.80
N ARG A 135 -1.22 28.99 28.61
CA ARG A 135 -1.06 28.01 27.52
C ARG A 135 -0.17 26.84 27.89
N THR A 136 -0.55 25.66 27.40
CA THR A 136 0.02 24.39 27.85
C THR A 136 1.34 23.99 27.17
N PHE A 137 1.76 24.74 26.13
CA PHE A 137 3.01 24.48 25.41
C PHE A 137 3.91 25.73 25.35
N SER A 138 5.12 25.61 25.91
CA SER A 138 6.11 26.68 26.04
C SER A 138 6.89 26.95 24.74
N THR A 139 6.20 27.50 23.74
CA THR A 139 6.81 28.16 22.57
C THR A 139 7.91 27.36 21.85
N LEU A 140 7.59 26.17 21.34
CA LEU A 140 8.34 25.56 20.23
C LEU A 140 8.12 26.35 18.93
N ARG A 141 8.53 27.63 18.92
CA ARG A 141 8.28 28.54 17.82
C ARG A 141 9.28 28.33 16.70
N SER A 142 9.13 27.19 16.01
CA SER A 142 9.64 27.01 14.66
C SER A 142 9.26 28.24 13.83
N ARG A 143 10.26 28.93 13.26
CA ARG A 143 9.98 29.95 12.25
C ARG A 143 9.52 29.20 11.00
N SER A 144 8.21 29.01 10.82
CA SER A 144 7.63 28.47 9.59
C SER A 144 8.22 29.21 8.40
N SER A 145 9.19 28.56 7.74
CA SER A 145 10.09 29.24 6.82
C SER A 145 9.60 29.02 5.40
N VAL A 146 8.34 29.40 5.17
CA VAL A 146 7.56 29.31 3.91
C VAL A 146 8.50 29.14 2.71
N PRO A 147 8.48 28.00 1.98
CA PRO A 147 9.46 27.70 0.94
C PRO A 147 9.63 28.87 -0.04
N LEU A 148 10.86 29.15 -0.50
CA LEU A 148 11.17 30.38 -1.26
C LEU A 148 10.17 30.62 -2.41
N VAL A 149 9.85 29.56 -3.15
CA VAL A 149 8.87 29.55 -4.24
C VAL A 149 7.47 29.93 -3.74
N PHE A 150 6.97 29.31 -2.67
CA PHE A 150 5.67 29.63 -2.08
C PHE A 150 5.63 31.06 -1.51
N ARG A 151 6.75 31.53 -0.94
CA ARG A 151 6.92 32.90 -0.42
C ARG A 151 7.01 33.95 -1.55
N MET A 152 7.39 33.55 -2.75
CA MET A 152 7.29 34.37 -3.97
C MET A 152 5.86 34.33 -4.54
N LEU A 153 5.23 33.16 -4.66
CA LEU A 153 3.85 33.01 -5.12
C LEU A 153 2.85 33.79 -4.25
N MET A 154 2.99 33.75 -2.93
CA MET A 154 2.18 34.52 -1.97
C MET A 154 2.45 36.04 -2.02
N ARG A 155 3.49 36.50 -2.71
CA ARG A 155 3.75 37.92 -3.00
C ARG A 155 3.22 38.35 -4.38
N ILE A 156 2.88 37.39 -5.26
CA ILE A 156 2.23 37.68 -6.54
C ILE A 156 0.76 38.00 -6.27
N ASN A 157 0.25 39.04 -6.91
CA ASN A 157 -1.17 39.42 -6.80
C ASN A 157 -2.07 38.22 -7.18
N PRO A 158 -3.11 37.85 -6.41
CA PRO A 158 -3.94 36.68 -6.69
C PRO A 158 -4.59 36.72 -8.09
N ARG A 159 -4.82 37.91 -8.67
CA ARG A 159 -5.25 38.04 -10.07
C ARG A 159 -4.17 37.66 -11.07
N ALA A 160 -2.91 38.00 -10.80
CA ALA A 160 -1.77 37.61 -11.62
C ALA A 160 -1.44 36.12 -11.46
N LEU A 161 -1.63 35.55 -10.26
CA LEU A 161 -1.55 34.10 -10.02
C LEU A 161 -2.62 33.34 -10.81
N LEU A 162 -3.87 33.85 -10.82
CA LEU A 162 -4.95 33.30 -11.64
C LEU A 162 -4.66 33.39 -13.14
N ILE A 163 -4.12 34.52 -13.62
CA ILE A 163 -3.70 34.67 -15.02
C ILE A 163 -2.59 33.68 -15.37
N LEU A 164 -1.58 33.50 -14.50
CA LEU A 164 -0.51 32.52 -14.69
C LEU A 164 -1.06 31.09 -14.74
N PHE A 165 -1.99 30.73 -13.84
CA PHE A 165 -2.65 29.43 -13.83
C PHE A 165 -3.45 29.17 -15.12
N LEU A 166 -4.21 30.17 -15.60
CA LEU A 166 -4.95 30.08 -16.86
C LEU A 166 -4.02 29.99 -18.08
N LEU A 167 -2.89 30.69 -18.08
CA LEU A 167 -1.86 30.59 -19.13
C LEU A 167 -1.21 29.20 -19.15
N VAL A 168 -0.88 28.63 -17.97
CA VAL A 168 -0.34 27.27 -17.86
C VAL A 168 -1.34 26.23 -18.34
N ILE A 169 -2.61 26.30 -17.91
CA ILE A 169 -3.67 25.40 -18.40
C ILE A 169 -3.89 25.57 -19.91
N SER A 170 -3.93 26.81 -20.43
CA SER A 170 -4.06 27.05 -21.88
C SER A 170 -2.86 26.51 -22.66
N GLY A 171 -1.65 26.55 -22.11
CA GLY A 171 -0.45 25.96 -22.70
C GLY A 171 -0.50 24.44 -22.72
N VAL A 172 -0.88 23.81 -21.60
CA VAL A 172 -1.06 22.35 -21.49
C VAL A 172 -2.15 21.86 -22.46
N LEU A 173 -3.32 22.53 -22.50
CA LEU A 173 -4.39 22.19 -23.44
C LEU A 173 -3.98 22.41 -24.90
N TYR A 174 -3.17 23.43 -25.22
CA TYR A 174 -2.63 23.65 -26.56
C TYR A 174 -1.65 22.54 -26.98
N VAL A 175 -0.74 22.13 -26.09
CA VAL A 175 0.22 21.03 -26.34
C VAL A 175 -0.51 19.67 -26.45
N GLY A 176 -1.55 19.45 -25.63
CA GLY A 176 -2.44 18.29 -25.73
C GLY A 176 -3.22 18.27 -27.05
N ALA A 177 -3.81 19.39 -27.46
CA ALA A 177 -4.53 19.52 -28.73
C ALA A 177 -3.61 19.40 -29.96
N SER A 178 -2.34 19.75 -29.81
CA SER A 178 -1.29 19.52 -30.81
C SER A 178 -0.80 18.06 -30.86
N THR A 179 -1.17 17.25 -29.86
CA THR A 179 -0.90 15.80 -29.80
C THR A 179 -2.11 15.00 -30.29
N SER A 180 -3.20 14.97 -29.52
CA SER A 180 -4.44 14.27 -29.89
C SER A 180 -5.64 14.72 -29.06
N LEU A 181 -6.85 14.54 -29.60
CA LEU A 181 -8.09 14.80 -28.86
C LEU A 181 -8.26 13.90 -27.62
N ILE A 182 -7.62 12.72 -27.61
CA ILE A 182 -7.59 11.82 -26.44
C ILE A 182 -6.84 12.49 -25.29
N VAL A 183 -5.69 13.11 -25.54
CA VAL A 183 -4.94 13.82 -24.48
C VAL A 183 -5.73 15.03 -23.97
N VAL A 184 -6.42 15.77 -24.86
CA VAL A 184 -7.31 16.87 -24.43
C VAL A 184 -8.42 16.37 -23.50
N PHE A 185 -9.03 15.22 -23.81
CA PHE A 185 -10.03 14.57 -22.95
C PHE A 185 -9.45 14.22 -21.57
N VAL A 186 -8.27 13.59 -21.52
CA VAL A 186 -7.56 13.25 -20.27
C VAL A 186 -7.24 14.51 -19.46
N PHE A 187 -6.72 15.57 -20.09
CA PHE A 187 -6.43 16.85 -19.43
C PHE A 187 -7.69 17.55 -18.88
N CYS A 188 -8.81 17.50 -19.62
CA CYS A 188 -10.09 18.01 -19.16
C CYS A 188 -10.58 17.26 -17.91
N ILE A 189 -10.54 15.92 -17.90
CA ILE A 189 -10.96 15.14 -16.73
C ILE A 189 -10.03 15.40 -15.54
N CYS A 190 -8.71 15.35 -15.72
CA CYS A 190 -7.74 15.69 -14.67
C CYS A 190 -8.02 17.07 -14.06
N THR A 191 -8.29 18.08 -14.89
CA THR A 191 -8.63 19.44 -14.44
C THR A 191 -9.93 19.47 -13.63
N VAL A 192 -10.98 18.76 -14.06
CA VAL A 192 -12.24 18.63 -13.31
C VAL A 192 -12.05 17.90 -11.98
N SER A 193 -11.25 16.83 -11.95
CA SER A 193 -10.91 16.09 -10.74
C SER A 193 -10.13 16.93 -9.73
N LEU A 194 -9.20 17.78 -10.18
CA LEU A 194 -8.52 18.75 -9.31
C LEU A 194 -9.50 19.77 -8.72
N PHE A 195 -10.44 20.30 -9.53
CA PHE A 195 -11.49 21.19 -9.00
C PHE A 195 -12.42 20.49 -8.00
N PHE A 196 -12.76 19.22 -8.23
CA PHE A 196 -13.53 18.41 -7.29
C PHE A 196 -12.75 18.13 -6.00
N SER A 197 -11.44 17.88 -6.09
CA SER A 197 -10.58 17.73 -4.90
C SER A 197 -10.50 19.03 -4.09
N LEU A 198 -10.41 20.19 -4.75
CA LEU A 198 -10.51 21.50 -4.10
C LEU A 198 -11.89 21.75 -3.45
N TYR A 199 -12.96 21.15 -3.97
CA TYR A 199 -14.28 21.15 -3.34
C TYR A 199 -14.31 20.27 -2.08
N LEU A 200 -13.80 19.03 -2.15
CA LEU A 200 -13.68 18.15 -0.97
C LEU A 200 -12.87 18.82 0.14
N THR A 201 -11.71 19.38 -0.23
CA THR A 201 -10.84 20.20 0.64
C THR A 201 -11.67 21.24 1.38
N LYS A 202 -12.32 22.16 0.64
CA LYS A 202 -13.15 23.24 1.20
C LYS A 202 -14.29 22.74 2.08
N TRP A 203 -14.93 21.63 1.70
CA TRP A 203 -16.02 21.04 2.48
C TRP A 203 -15.56 20.52 3.84
N VAL A 204 -14.33 20.01 3.96
CA VAL A 204 -13.75 19.66 5.26
C VAL A 204 -13.12 20.86 5.98
N LEU A 205 -12.55 21.86 5.27
CA LEU A 205 -12.00 23.05 5.95
C LEU A 205 -13.08 23.85 6.70
N ALA A 206 -14.34 23.72 6.29
CA ALA A 206 -15.51 24.37 6.87
C ALA A 206 -16.15 23.56 8.02
N LYS A 207 -15.38 22.69 8.67
CA LYS A 207 -15.81 21.88 9.81
C LYS A 207 -15.17 22.41 11.10
N ASP A 208 -15.89 22.26 12.21
CA ASP A 208 -15.48 22.77 13.52
C ASP A 208 -14.22 22.05 14.04
N GLU A 209 -13.24 22.80 14.55
CA GLU A 209 -11.92 22.27 14.90
C GLU A 209 -11.86 21.71 16.33
N GLY A 210 -12.96 21.82 17.09
CA GLY A 210 -13.09 21.27 18.44
C GLY A 210 -12.54 22.21 19.54
N PRO A 211 -12.39 21.69 20.78
CA PRO A 211 -11.79 22.44 21.88
C PRO A 211 -10.33 22.86 21.55
N PRO A 212 -9.86 24.04 22.02
CA PRO A 212 -8.51 24.50 21.74
C PRO A 212 -7.42 23.57 22.30
N GLU A 213 -7.73 22.74 23.29
CA GLU A 213 -6.86 21.67 23.79
C GLU A 213 -6.48 20.68 22.68
N MET A 214 -7.45 20.25 21.85
CA MET A 214 -7.16 19.45 20.64
C MET A 214 -6.24 20.22 19.68
N SER A 215 -6.52 21.51 19.48
CA SER A 215 -5.74 22.37 18.58
C SER A 215 -4.30 22.58 19.04
N GLU A 216 -4.01 22.67 20.34
CA GLU A 216 -2.61 22.81 20.81
C GLU A 216 -1.78 21.54 20.55
N ILE A 217 -2.37 20.35 20.75
CA ILE A 217 -1.71 19.05 20.49
C ILE A 217 -1.54 18.83 18.99
N SER A 218 -2.60 19.05 18.22
CA SER A 218 -2.61 19.11 16.76
C SER A 218 -1.47 19.94 16.19
N ASP A 219 -1.29 21.16 16.71
CA ASP A 219 -0.27 22.10 16.25
C ASP A 219 1.16 21.64 16.59
N ALA A 220 1.37 21.01 17.75
CA ALA A 220 2.65 20.42 18.10
C ALA A 220 3.00 19.20 17.21
N ILE A 221 2.00 18.36 16.94
CA ILE A 221 2.06 17.23 16.01
C ILE A 221 2.48 17.72 14.61
N ARG A 222 1.83 18.76 14.06
CA ARG A 222 2.11 19.35 12.74
C ARG A 222 3.50 19.98 12.62
N ASP A 223 3.98 20.66 13.65
CA ASP A 223 5.28 21.35 13.58
C ASP A 223 6.44 20.33 13.55
N GLY A 224 6.26 19.13 14.11
CA GLY A 224 7.28 18.08 14.20
C GLY A 224 7.72 17.52 12.84
N ALA A 225 6.79 17.05 11.99
CA ALA A 225 7.13 16.50 10.67
C ALA A 225 6.96 17.46 9.48
N GLU A 226 6.57 18.74 9.65
CA GLU A 226 7.08 19.77 8.70
C GLU A 226 8.63 19.77 8.81
N GLY A 227 9.15 19.66 10.03
CA GLY A 227 10.58 19.50 10.32
C GLY A 227 11.17 18.21 9.74
N PHE A 228 10.61 17.04 10.08
CA PHE A 228 11.09 15.75 9.56
C PHE A 228 11.01 15.66 8.04
N PHE A 229 9.84 15.86 7.43
CA PHE A 229 9.65 15.61 5.99
C PHE A 229 10.50 16.53 5.11
N ARG A 230 10.66 17.80 5.50
CA ARG A 230 11.59 18.72 4.84
C ARG A 230 13.03 18.21 4.88
N THR A 231 13.41 17.51 5.94
CA THR A 231 14.74 16.90 6.11
C THR A 231 14.85 15.58 5.36
N GLN A 232 13.80 14.75 5.34
CA GLN A 232 13.68 13.52 4.56
C GLN A 232 13.76 13.82 3.06
N TYR A 233 12.85 14.62 2.52
CA TYR A 233 12.83 14.96 1.10
C TYR A 233 14.01 15.84 0.70
N GLY A 234 14.49 16.71 1.60
CA GLY A 234 15.78 17.40 1.44
C GLY A 234 17.00 16.48 1.42
N THR A 235 16.87 15.22 1.84
CA THR A 235 17.90 14.17 1.73
C THR A 235 17.67 13.30 0.50
N ILE A 236 16.44 12.85 0.26
CA ILE A 236 16.05 12.11 -0.95
C ILE A 236 16.40 12.91 -2.22
N SER A 237 16.11 14.21 -2.28
CA SER A 237 16.50 15.05 -3.43
C SER A 237 18.00 15.10 -3.65
N LYS A 238 18.84 15.12 -2.60
CA LYS A 238 20.31 15.08 -2.76
C LYS A 238 20.75 13.74 -3.36
N MET A 239 20.19 12.64 -2.87
CA MET A 239 20.48 11.29 -3.40
C MET A 239 19.99 11.14 -4.85
N ALA A 240 18.82 11.70 -5.18
CA ALA A 240 18.30 11.76 -6.54
C ALA A 240 19.21 12.57 -7.48
N PHE A 241 19.72 13.74 -7.06
CA PHE A 241 20.68 14.50 -7.86
C PHE A 241 22.00 13.74 -8.08
N ILE A 242 22.52 13.03 -7.07
CA ILE A 242 23.71 12.19 -7.21
C ILE A 242 23.45 11.07 -8.24
N LEU A 243 22.32 10.36 -8.13
CA LEU A 243 21.93 9.31 -9.06
C LEU A 243 21.68 9.85 -10.48
N ALA A 244 21.12 11.04 -10.62
CA ALA A 244 20.93 11.72 -11.90
C ALA A 244 22.26 11.98 -12.63
N PHE A 245 23.34 12.33 -11.91
CA PHE A 245 24.68 12.43 -12.51
C PHE A 245 25.24 11.05 -12.93
N VAL A 246 24.91 9.97 -12.22
CA VAL A 246 25.29 8.59 -12.62
C VAL A 246 24.54 8.17 -13.89
N ILE A 247 23.22 8.40 -13.97
CA ILE A 247 22.41 8.15 -15.18
C ILE A 247 22.97 8.96 -16.37
N LEU A 248 23.26 10.26 -16.15
CA LEU A 248 23.86 11.14 -17.17
C LEU A 248 25.16 10.55 -17.72
N GLY A 249 26.07 10.11 -16.84
CA GLY A 249 27.32 9.46 -17.23
C GLY A 249 27.10 8.20 -18.08
N ILE A 250 26.24 7.29 -17.61
CA ILE A 250 25.93 6.03 -18.31
C ILE A 250 25.39 6.30 -19.73
N TYR A 251 24.44 7.23 -19.87
CA TYR A 251 23.84 7.53 -21.17
C TYR A 251 24.79 8.31 -22.11
N LEU A 252 25.69 9.14 -21.59
CA LEU A 252 26.70 9.84 -22.40
C LEU A 252 27.72 8.89 -23.03
N PHE A 253 28.08 7.79 -22.35
CA PHE A 253 29.01 6.78 -22.87
C PHE A 253 28.34 5.69 -23.72
N ARG A 254 27.01 5.65 -23.79
CA ARG A 254 26.24 4.66 -24.58
C ARG A 254 26.38 4.88 -26.10
N SER A 255 26.12 3.83 -26.88
CA SER A 255 25.68 3.91 -28.27
C SER A 255 24.29 4.56 -28.41
N THR A 256 24.01 5.10 -29.59
CA THR A 256 22.64 5.35 -30.07
C THR A 256 21.99 4.03 -30.50
N THR A 257 20.68 3.86 -30.30
CA THR A 257 19.94 2.84 -31.07
C THR A 257 19.72 3.35 -32.50
N PRO A 258 19.58 2.49 -33.52
CA PRO A 258 19.30 2.93 -34.89
C PRO A 258 18.02 3.77 -35.00
N GLN A 259 17.02 3.53 -34.15
CA GLN A 259 15.79 4.32 -34.06
C GLN A 259 16.06 5.75 -33.54
N GLN A 260 16.92 5.89 -32.52
CA GLN A 260 17.36 7.19 -32.02
C GLN A 260 18.21 7.93 -33.07
N GLU A 261 19.08 7.21 -33.78
CA GLU A 261 19.92 7.79 -34.82
C GLU A 261 19.11 8.25 -36.05
N ALA A 262 18.14 7.44 -36.49
CA ALA A 262 17.21 7.77 -37.57
C ALA A 262 16.28 8.96 -37.25
N SER A 263 16.01 9.22 -35.96
CA SER A 263 15.23 10.37 -35.48
C SER A 263 16.09 11.57 -35.07
N GLY A 264 17.40 11.56 -35.35
CA GLY A 264 18.34 12.64 -35.02
C GLY A 264 18.65 12.79 -33.53
N LEU A 265 18.23 11.84 -32.70
CA LEU A 265 18.31 11.89 -31.23
C LEU A 265 19.69 11.46 -30.72
N GLY A 266 20.67 12.37 -30.83
CA GLY A 266 22.04 12.14 -30.38
C GLY A 266 22.18 11.73 -28.91
N ARG A 267 23.31 11.08 -28.58
CA ARG A 267 23.63 10.53 -27.23
C ARG A 267 23.43 11.53 -26.10
N ALA A 268 23.89 12.77 -26.28
CA ALA A 268 23.70 13.84 -25.29
C ALA A 268 22.21 14.18 -25.10
N THR A 269 21.44 14.27 -26.19
CA THR A 269 20.00 14.57 -26.15
C THR A 269 19.23 13.49 -25.39
N SER A 270 19.48 12.21 -25.68
CA SER A 270 18.84 11.11 -24.95
C SER A 270 19.27 11.03 -23.48
N ALA A 271 20.55 11.32 -23.16
CA ALA A 271 21.01 11.43 -21.78
C ALA A 271 20.29 12.54 -21.01
N TYR A 272 20.15 13.74 -21.60
CA TYR A 272 19.40 14.84 -20.98
C TYR A 272 17.90 14.53 -20.84
N ILE A 273 17.29 13.86 -21.82
CA ILE A 273 15.88 13.42 -21.75
C ILE A 273 15.68 12.48 -20.57
N THR A 274 16.43 11.39 -20.46
CA THR A 274 16.23 10.41 -19.38
C THR A 274 16.49 11.02 -18.00
N VAL A 275 17.49 11.90 -17.87
CA VAL A 275 17.78 12.62 -16.62
C VAL A 275 16.68 13.64 -16.28
N ALA A 276 16.12 14.35 -17.26
CA ALA A 276 14.99 15.25 -17.05
C ALA A 276 13.72 14.49 -16.66
N SER A 277 13.40 13.38 -17.34
CA SER A 277 12.31 12.48 -16.99
C SER A 277 12.47 11.95 -15.56
N PHE A 278 13.68 11.51 -15.16
CA PHE A 278 13.98 11.03 -13.81
C PHE A 278 13.79 12.11 -12.74
N LEU A 279 14.36 13.31 -12.94
CA LEU A 279 14.21 14.41 -11.98
C LEU A 279 12.76 14.92 -11.90
N LEU A 280 12.01 14.87 -13.01
CA LEU A 280 10.58 15.20 -13.02
C LEU A 280 9.74 14.13 -12.29
N GLY A 281 9.99 12.84 -12.53
CA GLY A 281 9.31 11.74 -11.83
C GLY A 281 9.57 11.75 -10.33
N ALA A 282 10.82 12.03 -9.92
CA ALA A 282 11.19 12.23 -8.53
C ALA A 282 10.52 13.46 -7.91
N LEU A 283 10.45 14.59 -8.63
CA LEU A 283 9.75 15.79 -8.19
C LEU A 283 8.23 15.53 -8.04
N CYS A 284 7.60 14.89 -9.01
CA CYS A 284 6.16 14.60 -8.99
C CYS A 284 5.79 13.57 -7.92
N SER A 285 6.58 12.50 -7.74
CA SER A 285 6.40 11.54 -6.62
C SER A 285 6.59 12.22 -5.26
N GLY A 286 7.58 13.11 -5.16
CA GLY A 286 7.76 13.93 -3.96
C GLY A 286 6.57 14.83 -3.67
N ILE A 287 6.05 15.53 -4.68
CA ILE A 287 4.86 16.36 -4.55
C ILE A 287 3.62 15.51 -4.24
N ALA A 288 3.47 14.31 -4.79
CA ALA A 288 2.39 13.39 -4.43
C ALA A 288 2.40 13.04 -2.94
N GLY A 289 3.59 12.81 -2.36
CA GLY A 289 3.77 12.69 -0.91
C GLY A 289 3.45 13.97 -0.14
N PHE A 290 3.89 15.15 -0.61
CA PHE A 290 3.48 16.45 -0.03
C PHE A 290 1.96 16.70 -0.09
N VAL A 291 1.26 16.07 -1.02
CA VAL A 291 -0.16 16.28 -1.35
C VAL A 291 -1.08 15.31 -0.61
N GLY A 292 -0.57 14.17 -0.13
CA GLY A 292 -1.36 13.15 0.58
C GLY A 292 -1.91 13.57 1.96
N ILE A 293 -1.79 14.85 2.32
CA ILE A 293 -1.99 15.41 3.66
C ILE A 293 -3.28 16.25 3.66
N VAL A 294 -4.22 15.96 4.55
CA VAL A 294 -5.59 16.43 4.38
C VAL A 294 -6.26 16.96 5.64
N LYS A 295 -7.13 17.97 5.46
CA LYS A 295 -7.94 18.52 6.53
C LYS A 295 -8.97 17.49 7.01
N SER A 296 -8.82 16.95 8.23
CA SER A 296 -9.92 16.46 9.09
C SER A 296 -9.46 16.21 10.54
N TRP A 297 -10.12 16.78 11.55
CA TRP A 297 -10.03 16.34 12.95
C TRP A 297 -11.35 15.77 13.51
N LEU A 298 -12.42 15.72 12.70
CA LEU A 298 -13.76 15.46 13.22
C LEU A 298 -14.13 13.97 13.17
N ILE A 299 -14.65 13.53 14.31
CA ILE A 299 -15.16 12.19 14.65
C ILE A 299 -16.11 11.52 13.62
N PRO A 300 -16.91 12.20 12.77
CA PRO A 300 -17.74 11.53 11.78
C PRO A 300 -16.91 10.90 10.64
N GLN A 301 -16.96 9.58 10.50
CA GLN A 301 -16.35 8.76 9.43
C GLN A 301 -16.40 9.40 8.02
N GLN A 302 -17.54 9.98 7.65
CA GLN A 302 -17.73 10.64 6.35
C GLN A 302 -16.68 11.74 6.07
N ILE A 303 -16.21 12.42 7.11
CA ILE A 303 -15.24 13.51 7.02
C ILE A 303 -13.84 12.92 6.79
N ALA A 304 -13.46 11.89 7.55
CA ALA A 304 -12.20 11.15 7.33
C ALA A 304 -12.11 10.53 5.93
N VAL A 305 -13.17 9.86 5.46
CA VAL A 305 -13.23 9.32 4.08
C VAL A 305 -13.11 10.42 3.03
N ARG A 306 -13.75 11.58 3.20
CA ARG A 306 -13.68 12.69 2.22
C ARG A 306 -12.34 13.42 2.25
N ALA A 307 -11.66 13.41 3.39
CA ALA A 307 -10.28 13.83 3.50
C ALA A 307 -9.37 12.86 2.73
N GLY A 308 -9.38 11.57 3.03
CA GLY A 308 -8.64 10.56 2.27
C GLY A 308 -8.90 10.61 0.76
N GLY A 309 -10.15 10.88 0.37
CA GLY A 309 -10.57 11.06 -1.02
C GLY A 309 -9.95 12.26 -1.74
N PHE A 310 -9.68 13.38 -1.05
CA PHE A 310 -8.93 14.47 -1.66
C PHE A 310 -7.49 14.04 -1.99
N SER A 311 -6.80 13.42 -1.01
CA SER A 311 -5.43 12.93 -1.16
C SER A 311 -5.34 12.01 -2.37
N ALA A 312 -6.16 10.96 -2.38
CA ALA A 312 -6.13 9.95 -3.42
C ALA A 312 -6.45 10.52 -4.82
N ILE A 313 -7.42 11.43 -4.94
CA ILE A 313 -7.77 12.04 -6.23
C ILE A 313 -6.62 12.91 -6.77
N VAL A 314 -5.93 13.70 -5.94
CA VAL A 314 -4.79 14.49 -6.45
C VAL A 314 -3.58 13.59 -6.74
N VAL A 315 -3.32 12.56 -5.93
CA VAL A 315 -2.24 11.57 -6.17
C VAL A 315 -2.42 10.87 -7.52
N VAL A 316 -3.59 10.28 -7.79
CA VAL A 316 -3.89 9.61 -9.07
C VAL A 316 -3.86 10.63 -10.22
N CYS A 317 -4.43 11.82 -10.01
CA CYS A 317 -4.45 12.85 -11.04
C CYS A 317 -3.03 13.32 -11.40
N MET A 318 -2.12 13.41 -10.43
CA MET A 318 -0.72 13.78 -10.68
C MET A 318 0.03 12.71 -11.48
N ALA A 319 -0.25 11.43 -11.26
CA ALA A 319 0.33 10.35 -12.07
C ALA A 319 -0.12 10.46 -13.54
N VAL A 320 -1.44 10.49 -13.78
CA VAL A 320 -2.03 10.57 -15.13
C VAL A 320 -1.63 11.86 -15.85
N PHE A 321 -1.80 13.00 -15.20
CA PHE A 321 -1.55 14.32 -15.80
C PHE A 321 -0.05 14.55 -16.06
N GLY A 322 0.82 14.06 -15.17
CA GLY A 322 2.28 14.17 -15.33
C GLY A 322 2.81 13.31 -16.49
N VAL A 323 2.36 12.05 -16.61
CA VAL A 323 2.73 11.19 -17.75
C VAL A 323 2.17 11.75 -19.06
N ALA A 324 0.92 12.20 -19.08
CA ALA A 324 0.30 12.79 -20.27
C ALA A 324 0.98 14.11 -20.72
N ILE A 325 1.37 14.99 -19.78
CA ILE A 325 2.16 16.19 -20.10
C ILE A 325 3.53 15.82 -20.68
N LEU A 326 4.23 14.85 -20.07
CA LEU A 326 5.57 14.44 -20.53
C LEU A 326 5.51 13.83 -21.93
N TYR A 327 4.56 12.92 -22.16
CA TYR A 327 4.28 12.33 -23.48
C TYR A 327 4.00 13.39 -24.53
N SER A 328 3.05 14.29 -24.29
CA SER A 328 2.69 15.34 -25.27
C SER A 328 3.78 16.39 -25.48
N THR A 329 4.58 16.69 -24.45
CA THR A 329 5.72 17.59 -24.60
C THR A 329 6.77 16.99 -25.52
N PHE A 330 7.12 15.71 -25.35
CA PHE A 330 8.05 15.02 -26.23
C PHE A 330 7.46 14.76 -27.63
N TYR A 331 6.17 14.42 -27.75
CA TYR A 331 5.48 14.27 -29.04
C TYR A 331 5.61 15.53 -29.91
N VAL A 332 5.27 16.70 -29.35
CA VAL A 332 5.31 17.98 -30.04
C VAL A 332 6.75 18.47 -30.26
N TRP A 333 7.66 18.28 -29.30
CA TRP A 333 9.05 18.76 -29.41
C TRP A 333 9.91 17.95 -30.37
N LEU A 334 9.73 16.62 -30.43
CA LEU A 334 10.41 15.73 -31.38
C LEU A 334 9.70 15.66 -32.74
N GLY A 335 8.53 16.31 -32.89
CA GLY A 335 7.77 16.35 -34.12
C GLY A 335 7.28 14.98 -34.58
N VAL A 336 6.89 14.10 -33.65
CA VAL A 336 6.53 12.69 -33.88
C VAL A 336 5.50 12.55 -35.01
N ASP A 337 5.65 11.48 -35.80
CA ASP A 337 4.95 11.21 -37.07
C ASP A 337 5.25 12.19 -38.23
N SER A 338 6.19 13.12 -38.08
CA SER A 338 6.75 13.85 -39.22
C SER A 338 7.69 12.96 -40.05
N PRO A 339 7.79 13.14 -41.38
CA PRO A 339 8.75 12.40 -42.20
C PRO A 339 10.20 12.60 -41.73
N GLY A 340 10.85 11.52 -41.29
CA GLY A 340 12.20 11.54 -40.71
C GLY A 340 12.28 11.81 -39.20
N SER A 341 11.17 11.72 -38.47
CA SER A 341 11.12 11.79 -37.00
C SER A 341 10.98 10.41 -36.34
N MET A 342 10.88 10.40 -35.01
CA MET A 342 10.56 9.22 -34.20
C MET A 342 9.09 8.76 -34.41
N LYS A 343 8.83 7.45 -34.29
CA LYS A 343 7.46 6.88 -34.32
C LYS A 343 6.74 7.08 -32.98
N VAL A 344 5.40 7.10 -32.99
CA VAL A 344 4.60 7.03 -31.75
C VAL A 344 4.97 5.82 -30.87
N THR A 345 5.31 4.68 -31.47
CA THR A 345 5.60 3.41 -30.78
C THR A 345 6.86 3.47 -29.91
N ASP A 346 7.84 4.29 -30.28
CA ASP A 346 9.12 4.41 -29.58
C ASP A 346 9.05 5.43 -28.43
N LEU A 347 8.11 6.40 -28.53
CA LEU A 347 7.96 7.52 -27.60
C LEU A 347 7.77 7.12 -26.11
N PRO A 348 7.02 6.05 -25.76
CA PRO A 348 6.91 5.58 -24.37
C PRO A 348 8.24 5.24 -23.69
N LEU A 349 9.26 4.80 -24.44
CA LEU A 349 10.56 4.44 -23.88
C LEU A 349 11.29 5.67 -23.28
N LEU A 350 11.01 6.88 -23.79
CA LEU A 350 11.54 8.13 -23.22
C LEU A 350 10.93 8.50 -21.86
N LEU A 351 9.80 7.87 -21.50
CA LEU A 351 9.08 8.10 -20.25
C LEU A 351 9.62 7.22 -19.10
N VAL A 352 10.33 6.13 -19.38
CA VAL A 352 10.83 5.16 -18.39
C VAL A 352 11.57 5.84 -17.22
N GLY A 353 12.37 6.87 -17.53
CA GLY A 353 13.08 7.64 -16.49
C GLY A 353 12.14 8.24 -15.44
N TYR A 354 10.94 8.67 -15.81
CA TYR A 354 9.91 9.20 -14.90
C TYR A 354 9.41 8.13 -13.94
N GLY A 355 9.17 6.92 -14.43
CA GLY A 355 8.85 5.75 -13.60
C GLY A 355 9.96 5.48 -12.58
N PHE A 356 11.21 5.38 -13.02
CA PHE A 356 12.34 5.15 -12.10
C PHE A 356 12.54 6.28 -11.09
N GLY A 357 12.34 7.54 -11.49
CA GLY A 357 12.35 8.69 -10.58
C GLY A 357 11.27 8.61 -9.51
N ALA A 358 10.08 8.12 -9.88
CA ALA A 358 9.00 7.87 -8.95
C ALA A 358 9.34 6.74 -7.97
N SER A 359 9.86 5.60 -8.46
CA SER A 359 10.22 4.43 -7.64
C SER A 359 11.31 4.74 -6.63
N PHE A 360 12.32 5.51 -7.07
CA PHE A 360 13.40 5.99 -6.21
C PHE A 360 12.87 6.78 -5.01
N VAL A 361 11.98 7.75 -5.25
CA VAL A 361 11.43 8.60 -4.19
C VAL A 361 10.47 7.82 -3.28
N ALA A 362 9.60 6.98 -3.84
CA ALA A 362 8.69 6.14 -3.08
C ALA A 362 9.45 5.20 -2.11
N LEU A 363 10.55 4.57 -2.55
CA LEU A 363 11.31 3.62 -1.72
C LEU A 363 11.91 4.29 -0.47
N PHE A 364 12.55 5.45 -0.62
CA PHE A 364 13.11 6.19 0.51
C PHE A 364 12.03 6.93 1.33
N ALA A 365 10.88 7.24 0.74
CA ALA A 365 9.72 7.72 1.49
C ALA A 365 9.20 6.64 2.44
N GLN A 366 8.95 5.42 1.93
CA GLN A 366 8.40 4.31 2.72
C GLN A 366 9.40 3.82 3.78
N LEU A 367 10.68 3.65 3.44
CA LEU A 367 11.72 3.28 4.42
C LEU A 367 11.90 4.37 5.48
N GLY A 368 12.08 5.63 5.09
CA GLY A 368 12.33 6.72 6.02
C GLY A 368 11.12 7.05 6.91
N GLY A 369 9.91 6.89 6.39
CA GLY A 369 8.66 7.08 7.12
C GLY A 369 8.34 5.92 8.05
N GLY A 370 8.43 4.68 7.58
CA GLY A 370 8.20 3.49 8.42
C GLY A 370 9.20 3.36 9.57
N ILE A 371 10.49 3.60 9.32
CA ILE A 371 11.51 3.63 10.40
C ILE A 371 11.28 4.80 11.36
N TYR A 372 10.65 5.90 10.91
CA TYR A 372 10.29 7.01 11.79
C TYR A 372 9.13 6.64 12.71
N THR A 373 7.96 6.27 12.17
CA THR A 373 6.74 6.02 12.97
C THR A 373 6.89 4.76 13.83
N LYS A 374 7.21 3.61 13.23
CA LYS A 374 7.25 2.32 13.95
C LYS A 374 8.37 2.20 14.99
N ALA A 375 9.33 3.13 15.01
CA ALA A 375 10.31 3.22 16.08
C ALA A 375 9.87 4.12 17.24
N ALA A 376 8.94 5.06 17.00
CA ALA A 376 8.26 5.79 18.04
C ALA A 376 7.20 4.89 18.69
N ASP A 377 6.31 4.29 17.90
CA ASP A 377 5.27 3.30 18.23
C ASP A 377 5.77 2.22 19.21
N VAL A 378 6.65 1.32 18.75
CA VAL A 378 7.24 0.26 19.57
C VAL A 378 7.98 0.81 20.80
N GLY A 379 8.48 2.05 20.75
CA GLY A 379 9.08 2.74 21.88
C GLY A 379 8.09 3.29 22.90
N ALA A 380 6.93 3.76 22.44
CA ALA A 380 5.82 4.26 23.24
C ALA A 380 5.08 3.09 23.90
N ASP A 381 4.78 2.04 23.14
CA ASP A 381 3.94 0.92 23.56
C ASP A 381 4.61 0.01 24.58
N LEU A 382 5.88 -0.36 24.36
CA LEU A 382 6.61 -1.23 25.29
C LEU A 382 6.77 -0.57 26.66
N VAL A 383 7.16 0.71 26.72
CA VAL A 383 7.35 1.38 28.01
C VAL A 383 6.02 1.84 28.61
N GLY A 384 5.08 2.31 27.78
CA GLY A 384 3.75 2.76 28.21
C GLY A 384 2.85 1.61 28.67
N LYS A 385 2.41 0.76 27.74
CA LYS A 385 1.42 -0.31 28.01
C LYS A 385 2.03 -1.47 28.80
N VAL A 386 3.26 -1.90 28.49
CA VAL A 386 3.83 -3.13 29.07
C VAL A 386 4.61 -2.87 30.36
N GLU A 387 5.45 -1.82 30.44
CA GLU A 387 6.25 -1.54 31.64
C GLU A 387 5.52 -0.68 32.69
N GLN A 388 4.85 0.41 32.29
CA GLN A 388 4.19 1.34 33.22
C GLN A 388 2.68 1.08 33.40
N GLY A 389 2.04 0.34 32.50
CA GLY A 389 0.59 0.08 32.54
C GLY A 389 -0.27 1.34 32.32
N ILE A 390 0.23 2.33 31.58
CA ILE A 390 -0.53 3.53 31.19
C ILE A 390 -1.26 3.31 29.85
N PRO A 391 -2.32 4.09 29.55
CA PRO A 391 -3.05 4.00 28.28
C PRO A 391 -2.19 4.15 27.01
N GLU A 392 -2.73 3.63 25.90
CA GLU A 392 -2.38 4.03 24.53
C GLU A 392 -2.54 5.56 24.41
N ASP A 393 -1.60 6.25 23.76
CA ASP A 393 -1.59 7.72 23.57
C ASP A 393 -1.58 8.60 24.85
N ASP A 394 -1.27 8.05 26.03
CA ASP A 394 -1.26 8.84 27.27
C ASP A 394 -0.26 10.02 27.19
N PRO A 395 -0.69 11.27 27.46
CA PRO A 395 0.15 12.45 27.27
C PRO A 395 1.35 12.56 28.21
N ARG A 396 1.47 11.67 29.22
CA ARG A 396 2.69 11.53 30.05
C ARG A 396 3.84 10.90 29.29
N ASN A 397 3.58 10.12 28.24
CA ASN A 397 4.59 9.40 27.49
C ASN A 397 5.36 10.32 26.51
N PRO A 398 6.69 10.54 26.67
CA PRO A 398 7.47 11.38 25.75
C PRO A 398 7.50 10.86 24.31
N ALA A 399 7.24 9.58 24.05
CA ALA A 399 7.24 9.02 22.71
C ALA A 399 5.95 9.28 21.91
N VAL A 400 4.79 9.48 22.56
CA VAL A 400 3.47 9.58 21.88
C VAL A 400 3.40 10.74 20.87
N ILE A 401 4.01 11.90 21.15
CA ILE A 401 4.11 12.96 20.14
C ILE A 401 5.01 12.55 18.98
N ALA A 402 6.08 11.79 19.21
CA ALA A 402 6.95 11.31 18.12
C ALA A 402 6.24 10.28 17.23
N ASP A 403 5.30 9.54 17.81
CA ASP A 403 4.41 8.55 17.20
C ASP A 403 3.40 9.25 16.27
N LEU A 404 2.54 10.07 16.87
CA LEU A 404 1.49 10.86 16.20
C LEU A 404 2.05 11.98 15.28
N VAL A 405 3.37 12.19 15.18
CA VAL A 405 3.97 13.40 14.57
C VAL A 405 3.78 13.50 13.06
N LEU A 406 3.64 14.75 12.61
CA LEU A 406 3.02 15.07 11.33
C LEU A 406 3.62 16.25 10.57
N MET A 407 3.46 16.19 9.25
CA MET A 407 3.78 17.17 8.24
C MET A 407 2.60 18.06 7.79
N PHE A 408 2.90 19.28 7.30
CA PHE A 408 1.93 20.10 6.56
C PHE A 408 2.52 21.08 5.50
N LEU A 409 1.71 21.52 4.53
CA LEU A 409 1.92 22.75 3.73
C LEU A 409 0.62 23.51 3.38
N TYR A 410 0.40 24.63 4.07
CA TYR A 410 -0.44 25.81 3.74
C TYR A 410 -1.94 25.73 3.31
N ILE A 411 -2.58 24.59 2.97
CA ILE A 411 -4.02 24.55 2.56
C ILE A 411 -4.97 23.52 3.25
N ALA A 412 -4.46 22.55 4.04
CA ALA A 412 -5.20 21.44 4.73
C ALA A 412 -5.03 21.41 6.29
N THR A 413 -5.53 20.37 7.02
CA THR A 413 -5.12 20.02 8.44
C THR A 413 -3.94 19.03 8.28
N GLN A 414 -3.07 18.71 9.25
CA GLN A 414 -3.25 18.21 10.62
C GLN A 414 -4.16 16.95 10.79
N VAL A 415 -3.57 15.77 10.56
CA VAL A 415 -3.97 14.36 10.83
C VAL A 415 -2.65 13.62 11.04
N GLY A 416 -2.35 12.95 12.15
CA GLY A 416 -1.03 12.31 12.36
C GLY A 416 -0.77 11.01 11.56
N ASP A 417 0.22 10.20 11.95
CA ASP A 417 0.79 9.00 11.25
C ASP A 417 1.28 9.18 9.80
N ASN A 418 0.89 10.27 9.15
CA ASN A 418 0.95 10.44 7.71
C ASN A 418 2.37 10.44 7.11
N VAL A 419 3.44 10.41 7.91
CA VAL A 419 4.81 10.31 7.39
C VAL A 419 5.04 8.97 6.69
N GLY A 420 4.68 7.87 7.35
CA GLY A 420 4.75 6.52 6.77
C GLY A 420 3.44 6.12 6.09
N ASP A 421 2.30 6.36 6.74
CA ASP A 421 1.04 5.72 6.34
C ASP A 421 0.17 6.55 5.37
N CYS A 422 0.54 7.79 5.03
CA CYS A 422 -0.14 8.55 3.96
C CYS A 422 0.79 9.14 2.90
N ALA A 423 1.87 9.81 3.28
CA ALA A 423 2.73 10.50 2.32
C ALA A 423 3.59 9.52 1.50
N ALA A 424 4.14 8.47 2.13
CA ALA A 424 4.82 7.41 1.40
C ALA A 424 3.84 6.58 0.54
N ARG A 425 2.62 6.30 1.04
CA ARG A 425 1.52 5.69 0.26
C ARG A 425 1.11 6.52 -0.96
N GLY A 426 1.04 7.84 -0.81
CA GLY A 426 0.78 8.76 -1.92
C GLY A 426 1.88 8.69 -2.99
N ALA A 427 3.14 8.60 -2.58
CA ALA A 427 4.27 8.41 -3.49
C ALA A 427 4.28 7.00 -4.14
N ASP A 428 3.93 5.95 -3.40
CA ASP A 428 3.84 4.56 -3.85
C ASP A 428 2.68 4.32 -4.83
N LEU A 429 1.47 4.86 -4.59
CA LEU A 429 0.38 4.74 -5.57
C LEU A 429 0.63 5.60 -6.82
N PHE A 430 1.15 6.82 -6.64
CA PHE A 430 1.61 7.65 -7.76
C PHE A 430 2.58 6.86 -8.65
N GLU A 431 3.54 6.17 -8.04
CA GLU A 431 4.51 5.34 -8.74
C GLU A 431 3.87 4.10 -9.38
N SER A 432 2.99 3.39 -8.65
CA SER A 432 2.31 2.19 -9.14
C SER A 432 1.57 2.46 -10.44
N ILE A 433 0.84 3.58 -10.46
CA ILE A 433 0.04 4.03 -11.61
C ILE A 433 0.95 4.57 -12.72
N ALA A 434 1.97 5.38 -12.39
CA ALA A 434 2.91 5.88 -13.41
C ALA A 434 3.70 4.75 -14.10
N ALA A 435 4.20 3.78 -13.33
CA ALA A 435 4.96 2.64 -13.83
C ALA A 435 4.08 1.68 -14.65
N GLU A 436 2.84 1.41 -14.23
CA GLU A 436 1.88 0.62 -15.00
C GLU A 436 1.54 1.31 -16.33
N ILE A 437 1.11 2.58 -16.29
CA ILE A 437 0.79 3.37 -17.50
C ILE A 437 1.94 3.31 -18.50
N ILE A 438 3.18 3.60 -18.07
CA ILE A 438 4.35 3.60 -18.96
C ILE A 438 4.62 2.18 -19.53
N SER A 439 4.51 1.13 -18.70
CA SER A 439 4.72 -0.25 -19.15
C SER A 439 3.68 -0.69 -20.18
N ALA A 440 2.42 -0.32 -19.97
CA ALA A 440 1.34 -0.62 -20.89
C ALA A 440 1.40 0.22 -22.17
N MET A 441 1.85 1.47 -22.10
CA MET A 441 2.15 2.29 -23.28
C MET A 441 3.21 1.61 -24.17
N ILE A 442 4.28 1.07 -23.57
CA ILE A 442 5.34 0.32 -24.27
C ILE A 442 4.79 -0.96 -24.90
N LEU A 443 4.08 -1.80 -24.13
CA LEU A 443 3.51 -3.06 -24.62
C LEU A 443 2.44 -2.84 -25.70
N GLY A 444 1.61 -1.80 -25.56
CA GLY A 444 0.60 -1.41 -26.55
C GLY A 444 1.23 -0.94 -27.87
N GLY A 445 2.27 -0.11 -27.81
CA GLY A 445 3.05 0.31 -28.98
C GLY A 445 3.73 -0.87 -29.69
N THR A 446 4.41 -1.72 -28.92
CA THR A 446 5.11 -2.91 -29.43
C THR A 446 4.16 -3.92 -30.07
N MET A 447 2.97 -4.13 -29.48
CA MET A 447 1.94 -4.99 -30.07
C MET A 447 1.39 -4.38 -31.38
N ALA A 448 1.07 -3.08 -31.39
CA ALA A 448 0.53 -2.40 -32.57
C ALA A 448 1.52 -2.41 -33.76
N GLU A 449 2.83 -2.29 -33.49
CA GLU A 449 3.87 -2.45 -34.50
C GLU A 449 3.95 -3.90 -35.02
N ARG A 450 4.00 -4.90 -34.13
CA ARG A 450 4.05 -6.33 -34.51
C ARG A 450 2.86 -6.76 -35.36
N CYS A 451 1.69 -6.12 -35.18
CA CYS A 451 0.47 -6.36 -35.95
C CYS A 451 0.29 -5.47 -37.19
N LYS A 452 1.25 -4.58 -37.50
CA LYS A 452 1.16 -3.59 -38.59
C LYS A 452 -0.17 -2.83 -38.61
N ILE A 453 -0.54 -2.26 -37.46
CA ILE A 453 -1.70 -1.37 -37.36
C ILE A 453 -1.28 -0.01 -37.94
N GLU A 454 -1.26 0.12 -39.28
CA GLU A 454 -0.80 1.33 -39.96
C GLU A 454 -1.76 2.51 -39.80
N GLY A 455 -1.29 3.56 -39.14
CA GLY A 455 -2.02 4.81 -38.93
C GLY A 455 -2.23 5.62 -40.20
N LYS A 456 -3.42 5.54 -40.79
CA LYS A 456 -3.88 6.56 -41.76
C LYS A 456 -4.47 7.74 -41.00
N SER A 457 -3.64 8.75 -40.75
CA SER A 457 -4.00 10.02 -40.10
C SER A 457 -5.11 10.78 -40.86
N LEU A 458 -6.38 10.47 -40.55
CA LEU A 458 -7.53 11.27 -41.00
C LEU A 458 -7.65 12.55 -40.16
N ARG A 459 -6.80 13.54 -40.48
CA ARG A 459 -6.99 14.94 -40.06
C ARG A 459 -8.25 15.56 -40.70
N SER A 460 -9.46 15.20 -40.26
CA SER A 460 -10.69 15.91 -40.63
C SER A 460 -11.92 15.58 -39.77
N GLY A 461 -12.28 16.49 -38.85
CA GLY A 461 -13.63 16.54 -38.28
C GLY A 461 -13.71 17.03 -36.82
N PRO A 462 -14.47 18.10 -36.51
CA PRO A 462 -14.82 18.41 -35.13
C PRO A 462 -15.89 17.41 -34.64
N ILE A 463 -15.80 17.00 -33.38
CA ILE A 463 -16.77 16.12 -32.71
C ILE A 463 -17.53 16.95 -31.68
N CYS A 464 -18.84 17.13 -31.88
CA CYS A 464 -19.72 17.69 -30.87
C CYS A 464 -20.03 16.62 -29.80
N LEU A 465 -19.91 16.99 -28.53
CA LEU A 465 -20.46 16.22 -27.41
C LEU A 465 -21.90 16.69 -27.15
N PHE A 466 -22.77 15.73 -26.81
CA PHE A 466 -24.22 15.86 -26.61
C PHE A 466 -25.07 16.25 -27.83
N GLU A 467 -25.84 15.27 -28.31
CA GLU A 467 -27.28 15.48 -28.49
C GLU A 467 -28.02 14.16 -28.25
N ILE A 468 -29.20 14.20 -27.61
CA ILE A 468 -30.00 13.00 -27.28
C ILE A 468 -31.26 12.99 -28.14
N SER A 469 -31.31 12.09 -29.14
CA SER A 469 -32.57 11.43 -29.50
C SER A 469 -32.36 10.16 -30.34
N VAL A 470 -33.40 9.32 -30.35
CA VAL A 470 -33.53 8.03 -31.04
C VAL A 470 -34.22 8.31 -32.41
N PRO A 471 -33.86 7.71 -33.57
CA PRO A 471 -33.72 6.26 -33.75
C PRO A 471 -32.56 5.75 -34.63
N CYS A 472 -32.49 4.43 -34.74
CA CYS A 472 -31.41 3.64 -35.36
C CYS A 472 -31.16 3.92 -36.85
N ASN A 473 -29.89 4.12 -37.23
CA ASN A 473 -29.40 3.65 -38.52
C ASN A 473 -27.89 3.33 -38.50
N HIS A 474 -27.45 2.35 -39.31
CA HIS A 474 -26.21 1.59 -39.08
C HIS A 474 -24.92 2.26 -39.62
N SER A 475 -24.82 3.60 -39.56
CA SER A 475 -23.76 4.37 -40.23
C SER A 475 -23.01 5.38 -39.35
N VAL A 476 -23.54 5.78 -38.19
CA VAL A 476 -22.94 6.82 -37.33
C VAL A 476 -21.73 6.31 -36.51
N LEU A 477 -21.75 5.05 -36.08
CA LEU A 477 -20.72 4.46 -35.22
C LEU A 477 -19.31 4.39 -35.83
N ARG A 478 -19.16 4.55 -37.16
CA ARG A 478 -17.82 4.61 -37.80
C ARG A 478 -17.01 5.86 -37.45
N LYS A 479 -17.61 6.90 -36.85
CA LYS A 479 -16.92 8.15 -36.48
C LYS A 479 -16.31 8.17 -35.07
N PHE A 480 -16.40 7.08 -34.31
CA PHE A 480 -15.93 6.98 -32.92
C PHE A 480 -14.78 5.97 -32.71
N VAL A 481 -14.07 5.59 -33.79
CA VAL A 481 -12.97 4.63 -33.76
C VAL A 481 -11.65 5.32 -34.07
N VAL A 482 -10.64 5.09 -33.24
CA VAL A 482 -9.25 5.51 -33.48
C VAL A 482 -8.48 4.33 -34.06
N ALA A 483 -8.48 4.22 -35.39
CA ALA A 483 -7.83 3.13 -36.13
C ALA A 483 -6.32 3.42 -36.33
N ASP A 484 -5.60 3.54 -35.21
CA ASP A 484 -4.22 4.03 -35.15
C ASP A 484 -3.50 3.50 -33.89
N PRO A 485 -2.16 3.25 -33.91
CA PRO A 485 -1.40 2.78 -32.75
C PRO A 485 -1.56 3.64 -31.48
N SER A 486 -1.82 4.94 -31.63
CA SER A 486 -2.10 5.82 -30.49
C SER A 486 -3.32 5.40 -29.66
N GLY A 487 -4.26 4.63 -30.22
CA GLY A 487 -5.36 4.02 -29.47
C GLY A 487 -4.89 3.07 -28.38
N PHE A 488 -3.95 2.17 -28.71
CA PHE A 488 -3.35 1.22 -27.76
C PHE A 488 -2.41 1.90 -26.76
N ILE A 489 -1.64 2.89 -27.22
CA ILE A 489 -0.69 3.64 -26.39
C ILE A 489 -1.43 4.53 -25.39
N LEU A 490 -2.47 5.26 -25.81
CA LEU A 490 -3.19 6.19 -24.93
C LEU A 490 -4.30 5.53 -24.10
N PHE A 491 -4.58 4.24 -24.32
CA PHE A 491 -5.56 3.46 -23.56
C PHE A 491 -5.41 3.58 -22.01
N PRO A 492 -4.24 3.28 -21.40
CA PRO A 492 -4.06 3.41 -19.95
C PRO A 492 -4.37 4.84 -19.43
N LEU A 493 -3.95 5.88 -20.13
CA LEU A 493 -4.23 7.27 -19.73
C LEU A 493 -5.73 7.59 -19.71
N VAL A 494 -6.51 6.98 -20.61
CA VAL A 494 -7.98 7.14 -20.62
C VAL A 494 -8.64 6.33 -19.51
N VAL A 495 -8.22 5.09 -19.28
CA VAL A 495 -8.71 4.26 -18.16
C VAL A 495 -8.51 4.99 -16.83
N HIS A 496 -7.28 5.37 -16.48
CA HIS A 496 -6.98 6.07 -15.23
C HIS A 496 -7.63 7.47 -15.14
N SER A 497 -7.98 8.10 -16.28
CA SER A 497 -8.80 9.32 -16.24
C SER A 497 -10.25 9.03 -15.81
N PHE A 498 -10.88 7.95 -16.30
CA PHE A 498 -12.18 7.52 -15.81
C PHE A 498 -12.13 7.05 -14.34
N ASP A 499 -11.00 6.49 -13.90
CA ASP A 499 -10.83 5.98 -12.54
C ASP A 499 -10.88 7.10 -11.49
N LEU A 500 -10.43 8.31 -11.83
CA LEU A 500 -10.69 9.53 -11.06
C LEU A 500 -12.19 9.83 -10.92
N VAL A 501 -12.96 9.66 -11.99
CA VAL A 501 -14.40 9.96 -12.03
C VAL A 501 -15.18 8.94 -11.22
N VAL A 502 -14.94 7.64 -11.40
CA VAL A 502 -15.68 6.60 -10.66
C VAL A 502 -15.31 6.60 -9.18
N SER A 503 -14.04 6.84 -8.83
CA SER A 503 -13.61 7.03 -7.43
C SER A 503 -14.32 8.24 -6.81
N SER A 504 -14.40 9.38 -7.54
CA SER A 504 -15.12 10.57 -7.08
C SER A 504 -16.61 10.30 -6.78
N VAL A 505 -17.27 9.50 -7.62
CA VAL A 505 -18.68 9.09 -7.40
C VAL A 505 -18.80 8.15 -6.20
N GLY A 506 -17.88 7.20 -6.03
CA GLY A 506 -17.80 6.35 -4.83
C GLY A 506 -17.66 7.16 -3.54
N ILE A 507 -16.75 8.14 -3.51
CA ILE A 507 -16.52 9.05 -2.36
C ILE A 507 -17.76 9.90 -2.06
N LEU A 508 -18.49 10.36 -3.10
CA LEU A 508 -19.74 11.09 -2.93
C LEU A 508 -20.92 10.22 -2.48
N SER A 509 -20.90 8.92 -2.79
CA SER A 509 -21.95 7.98 -2.36
C SER A 509 -21.97 7.78 -0.84
N ILE A 510 -20.84 8.00 -0.15
CA ILE A 510 -20.77 7.96 1.30
C ILE A 510 -21.47 9.18 1.92
N ARG A 511 -22.61 8.88 2.56
CA ARG A 511 -23.49 9.79 3.29
C ARG A 511 -23.49 9.42 4.77
N GLY A 512 -23.26 10.39 5.65
CA GLY A 512 -23.44 10.19 7.09
C GLY A 512 -24.93 10.07 7.41
N THR A 513 -25.34 8.90 7.89
CA THR A 513 -26.70 8.57 8.34
C THR A 513 -26.99 9.21 9.71
N ARG A 514 -27.20 10.53 9.71
CA ARG A 514 -27.79 11.29 10.82
C ARG A 514 -29.07 12.00 10.39
N GLU A 515 -30.15 11.23 10.24
CA GLU A 515 -31.48 11.80 10.46
C GLU A 515 -31.65 12.05 11.96
N SER A 516 -31.94 13.29 12.32
CA SER A 516 -31.98 13.74 13.70
C SER A 516 -33.26 13.27 14.39
N GLY A 517 -33.17 12.23 15.23
CA GLY A 517 -34.26 11.84 16.14
C GLY A 517 -34.22 10.41 16.68
N ILE A 518 -33.50 9.48 16.05
CA ILE A 518 -33.48 8.07 16.44
C ILE A 518 -32.06 7.65 16.83
N ILE A 519 -31.91 6.99 17.98
CA ILE A 519 -30.68 6.27 18.35
C ILE A 519 -30.69 4.95 17.60
N SER A 520 -30.29 4.97 16.32
CA SER A 520 -29.96 3.75 15.59
C SER A 520 -28.68 3.15 16.15
N ALA A 521 -28.54 1.83 16.05
CA ALA A 521 -27.25 1.18 16.28
C ALA A 521 -26.18 1.82 15.36
N ILE A 522 -24.94 1.87 15.84
CA ILE A 522 -23.79 2.36 15.06
C ILE A 522 -23.67 1.45 13.83
N GLU A 523 -23.88 1.99 12.62
CA GLU A 523 -23.62 1.25 11.38
C GLU A 523 -22.12 0.91 11.32
N ASP A 524 -21.79 -0.35 11.04
CA ASP A 524 -20.40 -0.82 10.89
C ASP A 524 -19.66 0.07 9.87
N PRO A 525 -18.64 0.85 10.28
CA PRO A 525 -17.97 1.79 9.38
C PRO A 525 -17.40 1.09 8.15
N MET A 526 -16.92 -0.15 8.31
CA MET A 526 -16.40 -0.97 7.21
C MET A 526 -17.49 -1.28 6.18
N ALA A 527 -18.74 -1.52 6.62
CA ALA A 527 -19.85 -1.76 5.71
C ALA A 527 -20.23 -0.52 4.90
N ILE A 528 -20.10 0.69 5.47
CA ILE A 528 -20.31 1.96 4.74
C ILE A 528 -19.23 2.14 3.65
N MET A 529 -17.97 1.85 3.97
CA MET A 529 -16.87 1.94 3.00
C MET A 529 -16.96 0.86 1.91
N GLN A 530 -17.40 -0.35 2.26
CA GLN A 530 -17.67 -1.42 1.30
C GLN A 530 -18.85 -1.10 0.36
N LYS A 531 -19.91 -0.41 0.82
CA LYS A 531 -21.01 0.09 -0.05
C LYS A 531 -20.46 1.02 -1.16
N GLY A 532 -19.59 1.97 -0.81
CA GLY A 532 -18.97 2.88 -1.79
C GLY A 532 -17.92 2.21 -2.69
N TYR A 533 -17.21 1.20 -2.20
CA TYR A 533 -16.29 0.39 -3.00
C TYR A 533 -17.04 -0.40 -4.10
N SER A 534 -18.16 -1.04 -3.74
CA SER A 534 -19.01 -1.75 -4.71
C SER A 534 -19.62 -0.84 -5.78
N ILE A 535 -19.97 0.40 -5.44
CA ILE A 535 -20.40 1.41 -6.42
C ILE A 535 -19.24 1.77 -7.36
N THR A 536 -18.03 1.93 -6.82
CA THR A 536 -16.82 2.20 -7.62
C THR A 536 -16.52 1.04 -8.58
N ILE A 537 -16.57 -0.21 -8.11
CA ILE A 537 -16.42 -1.41 -8.96
C ILE A 537 -17.44 -1.44 -10.08
N MET A 538 -18.73 -1.25 -9.77
CA MET A 538 -19.80 -1.32 -10.78
C MET A 538 -19.61 -0.27 -11.88
N LEU A 539 -19.20 0.94 -11.51
CA LEU A 539 -18.91 2.00 -12.46
C LEU A 539 -17.61 1.74 -13.24
N ALA A 540 -16.56 1.22 -12.59
CA ALA A 540 -15.29 0.86 -13.23
C ALA A 540 -15.51 -0.19 -14.33
N VAL A 541 -16.30 -1.24 -14.10
CA VAL A 541 -16.64 -2.25 -15.14
C VAL A 541 -17.27 -1.58 -16.38
N VAL A 542 -18.14 -0.59 -16.17
CA VAL A 542 -18.80 0.14 -17.26
C VAL A 542 -17.82 1.08 -17.98
N THR A 543 -17.04 1.91 -17.28
CA THR A 543 -16.08 2.82 -17.91
C THR A 543 -14.95 2.08 -18.61
N PHE A 544 -14.50 0.94 -18.07
CA PHE A 544 -13.50 0.09 -18.70
C PHE A 544 -14.02 -0.52 -20.00
N GLY A 545 -15.24 -1.08 -20.00
CA GLY A 545 -15.87 -1.63 -21.20
C GLY A 545 -16.16 -0.58 -22.29
N VAL A 546 -16.47 0.66 -21.89
CA VAL A 546 -16.57 1.80 -22.82
C VAL A 546 -15.19 2.17 -23.39
N SER A 547 -14.16 2.21 -22.54
CA SER A 547 -12.79 2.59 -22.94
C SER A 547 -12.17 1.58 -23.91
N THR A 548 -12.31 0.28 -23.65
CA THR A 548 -11.82 -0.75 -24.59
C THR A 548 -12.58 -0.69 -25.90
N ARG A 549 -13.91 -0.51 -25.87
CA ARG A 549 -14.72 -0.37 -27.09
C ARG A 549 -14.34 0.86 -27.91
N TRP A 550 -13.92 1.95 -27.27
CA TRP A 550 -13.50 3.19 -27.93
C TRP A 550 -12.11 3.08 -28.57
N LEU A 551 -11.12 2.56 -27.84
CA LEU A 551 -9.70 2.66 -28.21
C LEU A 551 -9.05 1.36 -28.71
N LEU A 552 -9.61 0.20 -28.36
CA LEU A 552 -9.05 -1.12 -28.71
C LEU A 552 -9.87 -1.85 -29.79
N TYR A 553 -10.79 -1.16 -30.47
CA TYR A 553 -11.49 -1.68 -31.64
C TYR A 553 -10.66 -1.43 -32.91
N THR A 554 -10.40 -2.48 -33.68
CA THR A 554 -9.71 -2.40 -34.97
C THR A 554 -10.57 -3.02 -36.08
N GLU A 555 -10.38 -2.58 -37.33
CA GLU A 555 -11.04 -3.24 -38.48
C GLU A 555 -10.43 -4.63 -38.78
N GLN A 556 -9.17 -4.86 -38.39
CA GLN A 556 -8.49 -6.16 -38.49
C GLN A 556 -9.10 -7.21 -37.55
N ALA A 557 -9.38 -6.84 -36.30
CA ALA A 557 -9.94 -7.72 -35.28
C ALA A 557 -11.13 -7.06 -34.54
N PRO A 558 -12.34 -7.05 -35.14
CA PRO A 558 -13.51 -6.34 -34.58
C PRO A 558 -14.01 -6.84 -33.21
N SER A 559 -13.54 -8.01 -32.76
CA SER A 559 -13.80 -8.61 -31.44
C SER A 559 -12.74 -8.31 -30.38
N ALA A 560 -11.56 -7.79 -30.76
CA ALA A 560 -10.41 -7.65 -29.85
C ALA A 560 -10.74 -6.84 -28.59
N TRP A 561 -11.47 -5.73 -28.74
CA TRP A 561 -11.92 -4.88 -27.63
C TRP A 561 -12.72 -5.64 -26.55
N LEU A 562 -13.49 -6.67 -26.92
CA LEU A 562 -14.29 -7.46 -25.98
C LEU A 562 -13.41 -8.40 -25.19
N ASN A 563 -12.43 -9.05 -25.83
CA ASN A 563 -11.49 -9.92 -25.15
C ASN A 563 -10.56 -9.13 -24.22
N PHE A 564 -10.16 -7.91 -24.61
CA PHE A 564 -9.49 -6.97 -23.71
C PHE A 564 -10.41 -6.45 -22.59
N ALA A 565 -11.72 -6.23 -22.83
CA ALA A 565 -12.67 -5.92 -21.76
C ALA A 565 -12.76 -7.06 -20.72
N LEU A 566 -12.73 -8.31 -21.18
CA LEU A 566 -12.68 -9.48 -20.30
C LEU A 566 -11.35 -9.59 -19.54
N CYS A 567 -10.21 -9.21 -20.14
CA CYS A 567 -8.94 -9.09 -19.42
C CYS A 567 -9.05 -8.05 -18.28
N GLY A 568 -9.62 -6.86 -18.57
CA GLY A 568 -9.88 -5.84 -17.55
C GLY A 568 -10.80 -6.32 -16.44
N LEU A 569 -11.85 -7.07 -16.78
CA LEU A 569 -12.76 -7.68 -15.81
C LEU A 569 -12.05 -8.70 -14.91
N VAL A 570 -11.13 -9.52 -15.43
CA VAL A 570 -10.27 -10.39 -14.62
C VAL A 570 -9.43 -9.57 -13.64
N GLY A 571 -8.93 -8.40 -14.06
CA GLY A 571 -8.28 -7.42 -13.19
C GLY A 571 -9.18 -6.90 -12.05
N ILE A 572 -10.40 -6.45 -12.38
CA ILE A 572 -11.37 -5.93 -11.40
C ILE A 572 -11.79 -7.03 -10.39
N ILE A 573 -11.98 -8.27 -10.86
CA ILE A 573 -12.25 -9.44 -10.02
C ILE A 573 -11.04 -9.73 -9.11
N THR A 574 -9.81 -9.60 -9.63
CA THR A 574 -8.58 -9.75 -8.85
C THR A 574 -8.48 -8.70 -7.74
N ALA A 575 -8.79 -7.43 -8.02
CA ALA A 575 -8.87 -6.38 -7.01
C ALA A 575 -9.85 -6.71 -5.89
N TYR A 576 -11.05 -7.18 -6.24
CA TYR A 576 -12.06 -7.59 -5.26
C TYR A 576 -11.62 -8.80 -4.42
N ALA A 577 -11.03 -9.82 -5.06
CA ALA A 577 -10.53 -11.01 -4.39
C ALA A 577 -9.38 -10.69 -3.41
N PHE A 578 -8.44 -9.82 -3.80
CA PHE A 578 -7.38 -9.34 -2.91
C PHE A 578 -7.91 -8.60 -1.69
N VAL A 579 -8.91 -7.73 -1.88
CA VAL A 579 -9.59 -7.03 -0.78
C VAL A 579 -10.28 -8.02 0.17
N TRP A 580 -10.93 -9.05 -0.36
CA TRP A 580 -11.61 -10.07 0.46
C TRP A 580 -10.64 -10.99 1.22
N ILE A 581 -9.59 -11.50 0.56
CA ILE A 581 -8.59 -12.38 1.20
C ILE A 581 -7.84 -11.63 2.33
N SER A 582 -7.43 -10.39 2.07
CA SER A 582 -6.75 -9.56 3.08
C SER A 582 -7.64 -9.38 4.30
N LYS A 583 -8.92 -9.04 4.10
CA LYS A 583 -9.91 -8.93 5.17
C LYS A 583 -10.09 -10.25 5.95
N TYR A 584 -10.16 -11.39 5.28
CA TYR A 584 -10.32 -12.69 5.95
C TYR A 584 -9.18 -13.01 6.93
N TYR A 585 -7.94 -12.70 6.56
CA TYR A 585 -6.78 -12.96 7.42
C TYR A 585 -6.48 -11.87 8.46
N THR A 586 -7.04 -10.64 8.34
CA THR A 586 -6.74 -9.53 9.27
C THR A 586 -7.91 -8.93 10.03
N ASP A 587 -9.18 -9.08 9.61
CA ASP A 587 -10.34 -8.56 10.37
C ASP A 587 -10.72 -9.54 11.50
N TYR A 588 -10.74 -9.05 12.75
CA TYR A 588 -11.07 -9.79 13.97
C TYR A 588 -12.49 -10.39 14.01
N LYS A 589 -13.34 -10.08 13.03
CA LYS A 589 -14.62 -10.76 12.78
C LYS A 589 -14.44 -12.19 12.27
N HIS A 590 -13.28 -12.55 11.72
CA HIS A 590 -12.97 -13.88 11.17
C HIS A 590 -12.16 -14.78 12.12
N GLU A 591 -12.10 -16.06 11.79
CA GLU A 591 -11.47 -17.11 12.60
C GLU A 591 -9.94 -16.97 12.77
N PRO A 592 -9.11 -16.68 11.73
CA PRO A 592 -7.64 -16.67 11.88
C PRO A 592 -7.15 -15.71 12.97
N VAL A 593 -7.69 -14.48 12.99
CA VAL A 593 -7.35 -13.45 13.97
C VAL A 593 -7.84 -13.80 15.38
N ARG A 594 -8.98 -14.50 15.50
CA ARG A 594 -9.51 -14.96 16.79
C ARG A 594 -8.68 -16.10 17.37
N LEU A 595 -8.17 -17.01 16.53
CA LEU A 595 -7.24 -18.06 16.95
C LEU A 595 -5.87 -17.46 17.34
N LEU A 596 -5.41 -16.42 16.64
CA LEU A 596 -4.22 -15.65 17.04
C LEU A 596 -4.42 -14.95 18.39
N ALA A 597 -5.54 -14.24 18.59
CA ALA A 597 -5.87 -13.61 19.85
C ALA A 597 -5.94 -14.65 21.00
N LEU A 598 -6.62 -15.78 20.78
CA LEU A 598 -6.69 -16.89 21.74
C LEU A 598 -5.30 -17.45 22.08
N SER A 599 -4.38 -17.53 21.12
CA SER A 599 -3.00 -17.97 21.34
C SER A 599 -2.18 -17.03 22.24
N SER A 600 -2.68 -15.82 22.51
CA SER A 600 -2.11 -14.89 23.50
C SER A 600 -2.40 -15.31 24.94
N SER A 601 -3.47 -16.08 25.19
CA SER A 601 -3.81 -16.58 26.52
C SER A 601 -2.81 -17.61 27.08
N THR A 602 -2.02 -18.23 26.21
CA THR A 602 -0.89 -19.10 26.55
C THR A 602 0.47 -18.40 26.54
N GLY A 603 0.49 -17.07 26.29
CA GLY A 603 1.65 -16.19 26.45
C GLY A 603 2.26 -15.65 25.15
N HIS A 604 3.34 -14.88 25.31
CA HIS A 604 4.02 -14.18 24.21
C HIS A 604 4.54 -15.12 23.12
N GLY A 605 5.17 -16.24 23.50
CA GLY A 605 5.79 -17.17 22.55
C GLY A 605 4.79 -17.86 21.62
N THR A 606 3.62 -18.24 22.14
CA THR A 606 2.53 -18.84 21.34
C THR A 606 1.84 -17.82 20.44
N ASN A 607 1.66 -16.58 20.90
CA ASN A 607 1.19 -15.47 20.05
C ASN A 607 2.12 -15.23 18.85
N ILE A 608 3.45 -15.21 19.08
CA ILE A 608 4.42 -15.03 17.99
C ILE A 608 4.42 -16.21 17.02
N ILE A 609 4.38 -17.45 17.51
CA ILE A 609 4.31 -18.64 16.65
C ILE A 609 3.03 -18.62 15.80
N ALA A 610 1.88 -18.28 16.39
CA ALA A 610 0.61 -18.23 15.69
C ALA A 610 0.58 -17.15 14.59
N GLY A 611 1.08 -15.93 14.84
CA GLY A 611 1.07 -14.85 13.85
C GLY A 611 2.06 -15.08 12.70
N VAL A 612 3.23 -15.65 12.98
CA VAL A 612 4.17 -16.10 11.93
C VAL A 612 3.53 -17.20 11.06
N SER A 613 2.85 -18.18 11.69
CA SER A 613 2.16 -19.26 10.96
C SER A 613 1.04 -18.72 10.07
N LEU A 614 0.18 -17.83 10.60
CA LEU A 614 -0.91 -17.18 9.87
C LEU A 614 -0.38 -16.38 8.68
N GLY A 615 0.68 -15.58 8.88
CA GLY A 615 1.30 -14.83 7.80
C GLY A 615 1.83 -15.72 6.68
N LEU A 616 2.49 -16.84 7.01
CA LEU A 616 3.02 -17.77 6.01
C LEU A 616 1.90 -18.45 5.22
N GLU A 617 0.85 -18.92 5.90
CA GLU A 617 -0.34 -19.52 5.29
C GLU A 617 -1.05 -18.53 4.34
N SER A 618 -1.21 -17.28 4.77
CA SER A 618 -1.93 -16.23 4.01
C SER A 618 -1.34 -15.92 2.63
N THR A 619 -0.10 -16.34 2.36
CA THR A 619 0.52 -16.19 1.03
C THR A 619 -0.12 -17.07 -0.05
N ALA A 620 -0.80 -18.16 0.32
CA ALA A 620 -1.28 -19.16 -0.63
C ALA A 620 -2.43 -18.65 -1.54
N LEU A 621 -3.52 -18.15 -0.95
CA LEU A 621 -4.69 -17.68 -1.72
C LEU A 621 -4.38 -16.50 -2.66
N PRO A 622 -3.64 -15.45 -2.26
CA PRO A 622 -3.26 -14.35 -3.15
C PRO A 622 -2.41 -14.81 -4.34
N VAL A 623 -1.48 -15.74 -4.14
CA VAL A 623 -0.62 -16.28 -5.22
C VAL A 623 -1.42 -17.14 -6.20
N LEU A 624 -2.39 -17.94 -5.71
CA LEU A 624 -3.32 -18.66 -6.57
C LEU A 624 -4.17 -17.69 -7.41
N VAL A 625 -4.69 -16.61 -6.81
CA VAL A 625 -5.44 -15.57 -7.52
C VAL A 625 -4.58 -14.86 -8.58
N ILE A 626 -3.35 -14.45 -8.27
CA ILE A 626 -2.40 -13.88 -9.25
C ILE A 626 -2.17 -14.86 -10.41
N SER A 627 -1.93 -16.14 -10.08
CA SER A 627 -1.63 -17.17 -11.08
C SER A 627 -2.79 -17.38 -12.06
N VAL A 628 -4.02 -17.48 -11.54
CA VAL A 628 -5.23 -17.56 -12.38
C VAL A 628 -5.43 -16.27 -13.19
N ALA A 629 -5.22 -15.10 -12.59
CA ALA A 629 -5.40 -13.81 -13.25
C ALA A 629 -4.44 -13.62 -14.45
N ILE A 630 -3.14 -13.88 -14.26
CA ILE A 630 -2.12 -13.79 -15.31
C ILE A 630 -2.44 -14.76 -16.45
N ILE A 631 -2.73 -16.03 -16.13
CA ILE A 631 -3.01 -17.07 -17.13
C ILE A 631 -4.30 -16.74 -17.90
N ALA A 632 -5.37 -16.37 -17.21
CA ALA A 632 -6.65 -16.03 -17.85
C ALA A 632 -6.53 -14.79 -18.74
N ALA A 633 -5.90 -13.72 -18.26
CA ALA A 633 -5.70 -12.49 -19.03
C ALA A 633 -4.78 -12.71 -20.24
N TYR A 634 -3.74 -13.54 -20.11
CA TYR A 634 -2.87 -13.90 -21.23
C TYR A 634 -3.64 -14.68 -22.31
N TRP A 635 -4.38 -15.73 -21.94
CA TRP A 635 -5.14 -16.51 -22.92
C TRP A 635 -6.29 -15.73 -23.56
N LEU A 636 -6.99 -14.86 -22.81
CA LEU A 636 -7.98 -13.92 -23.37
C LEU A 636 -7.34 -12.90 -24.32
N GLY A 637 -6.16 -12.38 -23.99
CA GLY A 637 -5.37 -11.53 -24.87
C GLY A 637 -4.98 -12.26 -26.17
N GLN A 638 -4.58 -13.53 -26.09
CA GLN A 638 -4.25 -14.33 -27.28
C GLN A 638 -5.47 -14.66 -28.16
N THR A 639 -6.68 -14.75 -27.61
CA THR A 639 -7.91 -14.92 -28.43
C THR A 639 -8.45 -13.62 -29.02
N SER A 640 -7.80 -12.46 -28.80
CA SER A 640 -8.20 -11.15 -29.37
C SER A 640 -8.37 -11.15 -30.89
N GLY A 641 -7.62 -11.99 -31.61
CA GLY A 641 -7.57 -12.03 -33.08
C GLY A 641 -6.49 -11.12 -33.67
N LEU A 642 -5.69 -10.43 -32.84
CA LEU A 642 -4.49 -9.71 -33.28
C LEU A 642 -3.32 -10.69 -33.46
N VAL A 643 -2.70 -10.68 -34.63
CA VAL A 643 -1.62 -11.60 -35.05
C VAL A 643 -0.41 -10.83 -35.60
N ASP A 644 0.77 -11.46 -35.55
CA ASP A 644 1.99 -10.96 -36.19
C ASP A 644 2.05 -11.28 -37.70
N ASP A 645 3.10 -10.78 -38.35
CA ASP A 645 3.47 -11.08 -39.75
C ASP A 645 3.56 -12.58 -40.09
N SER A 646 3.73 -13.45 -39.10
CA SER A 646 3.82 -14.90 -39.26
C SER A 646 2.49 -15.62 -38.92
N GLY A 647 1.45 -14.87 -38.57
CA GLY A 647 0.13 -15.41 -38.18
C GLY A 647 0.04 -15.90 -36.73
N ASN A 648 1.06 -15.67 -35.90
CA ASN A 648 0.99 -16.01 -34.47
C ASN A 648 0.19 -14.95 -33.71
N PRO A 649 -0.69 -15.31 -32.76
CA PRO A 649 -1.37 -14.32 -31.94
C PRO A 649 -0.38 -13.60 -31.00
N THR A 650 -0.57 -12.29 -30.84
CA THR A 650 0.35 -11.39 -30.10
C THR A 650 -0.27 -10.79 -28.84
N GLY A 651 -1.61 -10.77 -28.75
CA GLY A 651 -2.33 -9.97 -27.76
C GLY A 651 -2.18 -10.41 -26.30
N GLY A 652 -1.51 -11.54 -26.02
CA GLY A 652 -1.41 -12.10 -24.66
C GLY A 652 -0.74 -11.19 -23.63
N LEU A 653 0.44 -10.61 -23.94
CA LEU A 653 1.16 -9.73 -23.02
C LEU A 653 0.42 -8.40 -22.78
N PHE A 654 -0.24 -7.87 -23.82
CA PHE A 654 -1.11 -6.71 -23.66
C PHE A 654 -2.37 -7.07 -22.86
N GLY A 655 -2.91 -8.29 -23.00
CA GLY A 655 -3.99 -8.81 -22.15
C GLY A 655 -3.63 -8.76 -20.66
N THR A 656 -2.42 -9.17 -20.28
CA THR A 656 -1.93 -9.03 -18.89
C THR A 656 -1.77 -7.57 -18.46
N ALA A 657 -1.40 -6.65 -19.37
CA ALA A 657 -1.36 -5.21 -19.07
C ALA A 657 -2.77 -4.65 -18.80
N VAL A 658 -3.73 -4.98 -19.67
CA VAL A 658 -5.14 -4.58 -19.53
C VAL A 658 -5.78 -5.15 -18.25
N ALA A 659 -5.39 -6.36 -17.81
CA ALA A 659 -5.79 -6.88 -16.50
C ALA A 659 -5.13 -6.14 -15.32
N THR A 660 -3.90 -5.65 -15.48
CA THR A 660 -3.24 -4.83 -14.46
C THR A 660 -3.95 -3.47 -14.29
N MET A 661 -4.30 -2.82 -15.40
CA MET A 661 -5.16 -1.62 -15.38
C MET A 661 -6.49 -1.92 -14.70
N GLY A 662 -7.17 -3.01 -15.07
CA GLY A 662 -8.46 -3.37 -14.48
C GLY A 662 -8.38 -3.59 -12.96
N MET A 663 -7.26 -4.10 -12.45
CA MET A 663 -7.03 -4.15 -11.01
C MET A 663 -6.85 -2.73 -10.42
N LEU A 664 -6.08 -1.87 -11.07
CA LEU A 664 -5.87 -0.49 -10.64
C LEU A 664 -7.07 0.45 -10.84
N SER A 665 -8.11 0.08 -11.59
CA SER A 665 -9.26 0.98 -11.84
C SER A 665 -10.12 1.31 -10.61
N THR A 666 -9.87 0.67 -9.47
CA THR A 666 -10.46 1.08 -8.18
C THR A 666 -9.45 1.76 -7.24
N ALA A 667 -8.19 1.94 -7.65
CA ALA A 667 -7.07 2.37 -6.81
C ALA A 667 -7.29 3.73 -6.13
N GLY A 668 -7.94 4.69 -6.79
CA GLY A 668 -8.28 5.98 -6.17
C GLY A 668 -9.24 5.84 -4.99
N TYR A 669 -10.19 4.90 -5.06
CA TYR A 669 -11.06 4.59 -3.92
C TYR A 669 -10.37 3.69 -2.89
N VAL A 670 -9.53 2.72 -3.32
CA VAL A 670 -8.75 1.89 -2.39
C VAL A 670 -7.82 2.76 -1.54
N LEU A 671 -7.06 3.68 -2.15
CA LEU A 671 -6.23 4.65 -1.43
C LEU A 671 -7.09 5.59 -0.56
N THR A 672 -8.33 5.91 -0.93
CA THR A 672 -9.23 6.64 -0.02
C THR A 672 -9.53 5.86 1.27
N MET A 673 -9.63 4.53 1.19
CA MET A 673 -9.75 3.67 2.38
C MET A 673 -8.43 3.52 3.14
N ASP A 674 -7.29 3.57 2.44
CA ASP A 674 -5.94 3.57 3.06
C ASP A 674 -5.74 4.82 3.92
N MET A 675 -5.93 6.00 3.33
CA MET A 675 -5.77 7.29 4.03
C MET A 675 -6.76 7.46 5.18
N PHE A 676 -7.92 6.78 5.14
CA PHE A 676 -8.89 6.80 6.25
C PHE A 676 -8.29 6.25 7.55
N GLY A 677 -7.38 5.25 7.49
CA GLY A 677 -6.79 4.63 8.68
C GLY A 677 -6.04 5.63 9.58
N PRO A 678 -4.98 6.29 9.08
CA PRO A 678 -4.25 7.34 9.81
C PRO A 678 -5.15 8.50 10.31
N ILE A 679 -6.23 8.82 9.57
CA ILE A 679 -7.21 9.83 9.99
C ILE A 679 -8.03 9.37 11.20
N ALA A 680 -8.31 8.08 11.33
CA ALA A 680 -8.99 7.51 12.49
C ALA A 680 -8.06 7.37 13.70
N ASP A 681 -6.87 6.77 13.51
CA ASP A 681 -5.78 6.62 14.50
C ASP A 681 -5.59 7.90 15.32
N ASN A 682 -5.31 8.98 14.61
CA ASN A 682 -4.87 10.24 15.22
C ASN A 682 -6.03 11.11 15.72
N ALA A 683 -7.27 10.82 15.29
CA ALA A 683 -8.42 11.31 16.00
C ALA A 683 -8.48 10.67 17.41
N GLY A 684 -8.14 9.39 17.54
CA GLY A 684 -8.00 8.70 18.83
C GLY A 684 -6.88 9.27 19.71
N GLY A 685 -5.67 9.35 19.16
CA GLY A 685 -4.51 9.88 19.90
C GLY A 685 -4.71 11.32 20.39
N ILE A 686 -5.32 12.21 19.58
CA ILE A 686 -5.64 13.57 20.04
C ILE A 686 -6.79 13.58 21.07
N VAL A 687 -7.80 12.72 20.94
CA VAL A 687 -8.89 12.58 21.92
C VAL A 687 -8.36 12.16 23.28
N GLU A 688 -7.40 11.23 23.33
CA GLU A 688 -6.70 10.82 24.55
C GLU A 688 -5.81 11.93 25.11
N MET A 689 -4.88 12.46 24.30
CA MET A 689 -3.93 13.49 24.74
C MET A 689 -4.62 14.78 25.23
N SER A 690 -5.78 15.12 24.66
CA SER A 690 -6.61 16.26 25.09
C SER A 690 -7.65 15.91 26.16
N GLN A 691 -7.57 14.71 26.75
CA GLN A 691 -8.34 14.24 27.91
C GLN A 691 -9.86 14.41 27.74
N GLN A 692 -10.36 14.03 26.58
CA GLN A 692 -11.77 14.12 26.21
C GLN A 692 -12.61 13.01 26.86
N PRO A 693 -13.96 13.08 26.82
CA PRO A 693 -14.80 12.02 27.38
C PRO A 693 -14.53 10.65 26.74
N GLU A 694 -14.51 9.61 27.56
CA GLU A 694 -14.23 8.21 27.19
C GLU A 694 -15.10 7.70 26.02
N SER A 695 -16.37 8.15 25.95
CA SER A 695 -17.29 7.84 24.85
C SER A 695 -16.94 8.47 23.50
N VAL A 696 -15.95 9.37 23.44
CA VAL A 696 -15.32 9.81 22.19
C VAL A 696 -14.21 8.84 21.79
N ARG A 697 -13.41 8.36 22.76
CA ARG A 697 -12.35 7.35 22.54
C ARG A 697 -12.93 6.01 22.07
N GLU A 698 -14.06 5.58 22.64
CA GLU A 698 -14.82 4.41 22.17
C GLU A 698 -15.18 4.51 20.67
N ILE A 699 -15.50 5.71 20.17
CA ILE A 699 -15.84 5.91 18.76
C ILE A 699 -14.57 5.90 17.89
N THR A 700 -13.47 6.51 18.34
CA THR A 700 -12.21 6.50 17.59
C THR A 700 -11.58 5.12 17.54
N ASP A 701 -11.58 4.34 18.62
CA ASP A 701 -11.05 2.96 18.66
C ASP A 701 -11.79 2.03 17.67
N VAL A 702 -13.10 2.24 17.47
CA VAL A 702 -13.90 1.53 16.45
C VAL A 702 -13.57 1.98 15.02
N LEU A 703 -13.24 3.26 14.80
CA LEU A 703 -12.81 3.77 13.50
C LEU A 703 -11.38 3.31 13.17
N ASP A 704 -10.49 3.29 14.15
CA ASP A 704 -9.11 2.79 14.10
C ASP A 704 -9.06 1.30 13.73
N ALA A 705 -9.81 0.43 14.41
CA ALA A 705 -9.86 -1.00 14.06
C ALA A 705 -10.36 -1.27 12.61
N VAL A 706 -11.24 -0.41 12.09
CA VAL A 706 -11.61 -0.40 10.65
C VAL A 706 -10.48 0.18 9.80
N GLY A 707 -9.79 1.20 10.28
CA GLY A 707 -8.55 1.76 9.75
C GLY A 707 -7.48 0.69 9.53
N ASN A 708 -7.08 -0.07 10.55
CA ASN A 708 -6.03 -1.09 10.41
C ASN A 708 -6.46 -2.25 9.50
N THR A 709 -7.75 -2.59 9.48
CA THR A 709 -8.32 -3.50 8.48
C THR A 709 -8.21 -2.94 7.05
N THR A 710 -8.40 -1.63 6.86
CA THR A 710 -8.26 -0.99 5.53
C THR A 710 -6.80 -0.78 5.13
N LYS A 711 -5.91 -0.36 6.05
CA LYS A 711 -4.43 -0.37 5.88
C LYS A 711 -3.91 -1.75 5.45
N ALA A 712 -4.43 -2.85 6.02
CA ALA A 712 -4.05 -4.20 5.61
C ALA A 712 -4.58 -4.57 4.20
N THR A 713 -5.84 -4.22 3.93
CA THR A 713 -6.53 -4.43 2.66
C THR A 713 -5.80 -3.75 1.48
N THR A 714 -5.31 -2.53 1.68
CA THR A 714 -4.63 -1.70 0.68
C THR A 714 -3.21 -2.17 0.43
N LYS A 715 -2.48 -2.57 1.48
CA LYS A 715 -1.18 -3.27 1.38
C LYS A 715 -1.29 -4.53 0.52
N GLY A 716 -2.32 -5.36 0.73
CA GLY A 716 -2.60 -6.53 -0.10
C GLY A 716 -2.82 -6.17 -1.57
N PHE A 717 -3.68 -5.18 -1.84
CA PHE A 717 -3.95 -4.67 -3.19
C PHE A 717 -2.68 -4.12 -3.89
N ALA A 718 -1.81 -3.41 -3.16
CA ALA A 718 -0.56 -2.87 -3.68
C ALA A 718 0.44 -3.99 -4.07
N ILE A 719 0.49 -5.08 -3.30
CA ILE A 719 1.30 -6.25 -3.68
C ILE A 719 0.72 -6.97 -4.91
N GLY A 720 -0.60 -7.17 -4.97
CA GLY A 720 -1.24 -7.84 -6.10
C GLY A 720 -1.08 -7.07 -7.42
N SER A 721 -1.21 -5.74 -7.38
CA SER A 721 -0.97 -4.88 -8.55
C SER A 721 0.52 -4.83 -8.93
N ALA A 722 1.43 -4.76 -7.95
CA ALA A 722 2.87 -4.90 -8.22
C ALA A 722 3.21 -6.27 -8.84
N ALA A 723 2.58 -7.35 -8.41
CA ALA A 723 2.81 -8.70 -8.96
C ALA A 723 2.42 -8.79 -10.44
N LEU A 724 1.25 -8.26 -10.82
CA LEU A 724 0.82 -8.18 -12.22
C LEU A 724 1.74 -7.24 -13.03
N ALA A 725 2.03 -6.04 -12.51
CA ALA A 725 2.86 -5.04 -13.18
C ALA A 725 4.32 -5.50 -13.42
N SER A 726 4.87 -6.32 -12.51
CA SER A 726 6.26 -6.80 -12.61
C SER A 726 6.48 -7.67 -13.85
N PHE A 727 5.48 -8.45 -14.27
CA PHE A 727 5.54 -9.24 -15.50
C PHE A 727 5.53 -8.35 -16.76
N LEU A 728 4.85 -7.20 -16.69
CA LEU A 728 4.87 -6.19 -17.76
C LEU A 728 6.24 -5.52 -17.86
N LEU A 729 6.78 -5.08 -16.72
CA LEU A 729 8.07 -4.42 -16.61
C LEU A 729 9.23 -5.35 -17.03
N PHE A 730 9.15 -6.64 -16.69
CA PHE A 730 10.07 -7.67 -17.18
C PHE A 730 10.00 -7.81 -18.71
N SER A 731 8.78 -7.85 -19.28
CA SER A 731 8.59 -7.92 -20.73
C SER A 731 9.17 -6.69 -21.44
N ALA A 732 8.93 -5.49 -20.89
CA ALA A 732 9.49 -4.24 -21.39
C ALA A 732 11.03 -4.19 -21.27
N TYR A 733 11.61 -4.76 -20.21
CA TYR A 733 13.07 -4.92 -20.09
C TYR A 733 13.64 -5.84 -21.19
N MET A 734 12.96 -6.94 -21.53
CA MET A 734 13.41 -7.82 -22.62
C MET A 734 13.41 -7.10 -23.98
N ASP A 735 12.34 -6.36 -24.29
CA ASP A 735 12.23 -5.59 -25.53
C ASP A 735 13.27 -4.44 -25.58
N GLU A 736 13.51 -3.71 -24.48
CA GLU A 736 14.54 -2.65 -24.40
C GLU A 736 15.98 -3.21 -24.51
N VAL A 737 16.27 -4.36 -23.90
CA VAL A 737 17.56 -5.05 -24.07
C VAL A 737 17.76 -5.48 -25.52
N ALA A 738 16.73 -5.99 -26.19
CA ALA A 738 16.81 -6.30 -27.62
C ALA A 738 17.06 -5.03 -28.47
N ALA A 739 16.42 -3.91 -28.13
CA ALA A 739 16.59 -2.62 -28.81
C ALA A 739 18.00 -2.03 -28.63
N PHE A 740 18.61 -2.13 -27.43
CA PHE A 740 20.01 -1.70 -27.24
C PHE A 740 21.03 -2.66 -27.85
N ALA A 741 20.81 -3.97 -27.74
CA ALA A 741 21.76 -4.97 -28.23
C ALA A 741 21.73 -5.19 -29.76
N GLN A 742 20.63 -4.80 -30.43
CA GLN A 742 20.34 -5.17 -31.83
C GLN A 742 20.37 -6.70 -32.06
N LEU A 743 20.00 -7.46 -31.03
CA LEU A 743 19.98 -8.92 -31.01
C LEU A 743 18.66 -9.42 -30.38
N PRO A 744 18.12 -10.57 -30.81
CA PRO A 744 16.84 -11.07 -30.31
C PRO A 744 16.96 -11.56 -28.85
N PHE A 745 16.46 -10.76 -27.90
CA PHE A 745 16.36 -11.13 -26.48
C PHE A 745 14.94 -11.66 -26.18
N LYS A 746 14.67 -12.91 -26.54
CA LYS A 746 13.33 -13.54 -26.40
C LYS A 746 13.20 -14.54 -25.24
N GLU A 747 14.32 -14.98 -24.67
CA GLU A 747 14.35 -16.06 -23.69
C GLU A 747 15.45 -15.86 -22.64
N VAL A 748 15.15 -16.27 -21.41
CA VAL A 748 16.03 -16.23 -20.25
C VAL A 748 16.09 -17.63 -19.67
N ASP A 749 16.99 -18.45 -20.21
CA ASP A 749 17.14 -19.84 -19.80
C ASP A 749 17.76 -19.96 -18.40
N ILE A 750 16.95 -20.42 -17.44
CA ILE A 750 17.33 -20.64 -16.05
C ILE A 750 18.15 -21.91 -15.82
N ALA A 751 18.32 -22.77 -16.84
CA ALA A 751 19.23 -23.91 -16.77
C ALA A 751 20.71 -23.50 -16.90
N ILE A 752 20.98 -22.27 -17.37
CA ILE A 752 22.34 -21.70 -17.40
C ILE A 752 22.76 -21.34 -15.95
N PRO A 753 23.88 -21.89 -15.42
CA PRO A 753 24.26 -21.72 -14.02
C PRO A 753 24.39 -20.26 -13.57
N GLU A 754 24.97 -19.40 -14.41
CA GLU A 754 25.11 -17.98 -14.14
C GLU A 754 23.76 -17.27 -14.03
N VAL A 755 22.79 -17.67 -14.85
CA VAL A 755 21.42 -17.12 -14.83
C VAL A 755 20.69 -17.58 -13.56
N PHE A 756 20.82 -18.85 -13.19
CA PHE A 756 20.31 -19.37 -11.91
C PHE A 756 20.93 -18.67 -10.69
N VAL A 757 22.24 -18.39 -10.71
CA VAL A 757 22.92 -17.61 -9.67
C VAL A 757 22.39 -16.18 -9.60
N GLY A 758 22.08 -15.54 -10.74
CA GLY A 758 21.35 -14.27 -10.78
C GLY A 758 20.02 -14.34 -10.03
N GLY A 759 19.22 -15.38 -10.32
CA GLY A 759 17.97 -15.64 -9.62
C GLY A 759 18.14 -15.81 -8.10
N LEU A 760 19.11 -16.61 -7.66
CA LEU A 760 19.41 -16.82 -6.24
C LEU A 760 19.83 -15.51 -5.53
N LEU A 761 20.63 -14.67 -6.19
CA LEU A 761 20.99 -13.34 -5.68
C LEU A 761 19.79 -12.40 -5.61
N GLY A 762 18.83 -12.52 -6.54
CA GLY A 762 17.55 -11.81 -6.51
C GLY A 762 16.70 -12.19 -5.30
N SER A 763 16.51 -13.48 -5.04
CA SER A 763 15.82 -13.96 -3.83
C SER A 763 16.53 -13.53 -2.54
N MET A 764 17.88 -13.62 -2.51
CA MET A 764 18.69 -13.19 -1.36
C MET A 764 18.51 -11.70 -1.05
N LEU A 765 18.44 -10.85 -2.08
CA LEU A 765 18.27 -9.39 -1.93
C LEU A 765 17.02 -9.06 -1.13
N ILE A 766 15.89 -9.72 -1.42
CA ILE A 766 14.62 -9.52 -0.72
C ILE A 766 14.75 -9.82 0.78
N PHE A 767 15.26 -11.00 1.13
CA PHE A 767 15.43 -11.40 2.53
C PHE A 767 16.40 -10.48 3.28
N LEU A 768 17.50 -10.08 2.63
CA LEU A 768 18.50 -9.19 3.21
C LEU A 768 17.96 -7.76 3.41
N PHE A 769 17.16 -7.27 2.46
CA PHE A 769 16.48 -5.99 2.55
C PHE A 769 15.49 -5.97 3.72
N SER A 770 14.61 -6.98 3.82
CA SER A 770 13.65 -7.11 4.93
C SER A 770 14.35 -7.17 6.29
N ALA A 771 15.41 -7.98 6.40
CA ALA A 771 16.18 -8.09 7.64
C ALA A 771 16.83 -6.76 8.05
N TRP A 772 17.33 -5.97 7.09
CA TRP A 772 17.91 -4.66 7.37
C TRP A 772 16.84 -3.60 7.70
N ALA A 773 15.67 -3.65 7.06
CA ALA A 773 14.53 -2.78 7.36
C ALA A 773 13.98 -3.03 8.78
N CYS A 774 13.70 -4.28 9.16
CA CYS A 774 13.26 -4.60 10.53
C CYS A 774 14.35 -4.29 11.58
N SER A 775 15.63 -4.51 11.25
CA SER A 775 16.75 -4.18 12.13
C SER A 775 16.93 -2.66 12.34
N ALA A 776 16.57 -1.83 11.36
CA ALA A 776 16.59 -0.37 11.49
C ALA A 776 15.54 0.12 12.50
N VAL A 777 14.31 -0.39 12.41
CA VAL A 777 13.23 -0.10 13.38
C VAL A 777 13.66 -0.55 14.78
N GLY A 778 14.06 -1.81 14.96
CA GLY A 778 14.36 -2.37 16.28
C GLY A 778 15.49 -1.65 17.03
N LYS A 779 16.55 -1.20 16.35
CA LYS A 779 17.59 -0.35 16.96
C LYS A 779 17.05 1.01 17.38
N THR A 780 16.27 1.64 16.51
CA THR A 780 15.75 2.99 16.75
C THR A 780 14.73 2.97 17.88
N ALA A 781 13.84 1.98 17.92
CA ALA A 781 12.94 1.72 19.03
C ALA A 781 13.72 1.50 20.34
N GLN A 782 14.85 0.80 20.33
CA GLN A 782 15.70 0.65 21.51
C GLN A 782 16.30 1.99 21.99
N GLU A 783 16.64 2.92 21.09
CA GLU A 783 17.02 4.29 21.49
C GLU A 783 15.85 5.05 22.11
N VAL A 784 14.63 4.92 21.57
CA VAL A 784 13.41 5.55 22.13
C VAL A 784 13.04 4.95 23.49
N VAL A 785 12.94 3.63 23.64
CA VAL A 785 12.68 2.91 24.90
C VAL A 785 13.61 3.40 26.02
N ASN A 786 14.90 3.53 25.73
CA ASN A 786 15.87 3.99 26.72
C ASN A 786 15.68 5.47 27.09
N GLU A 787 15.30 6.33 26.15
CA GLU A 787 14.98 7.74 26.42
C GLU A 787 13.67 7.89 27.23
N VAL A 788 12.61 7.13 26.91
CA VAL A 788 11.34 7.14 27.66
C VAL A 788 11.58 6.72 29.12
N ARG A 789 12.26 5.59 29.34
CA ARG A 789 12.67 5.12 30.68
C ARG A 789 13.52 6.17 31.41
N ARG A 790 14.50 6.78 30.72
CA ARG A 790 15.36 7.83 31.27
C ARG A 790 14.54 9.01 31.78
N GLN A 791 13.55 9.49 31.02
CA GLN A 791 12.69 10.59 31.45
C GLN A 791 11.82 10.21 32.65
N PHE A 792 11.19 9.03 32.66
CA PHE A 792 10.38 8.60 33.82
C PHE A 792 11.23 8.43 35.11
N ILE A 793 12.49 8.00 34.99
CA ILE A 793 13.41 7.85 36.13
C ILE A 793 13.93 9.22 36.63
N GLU A 794 14.37 10.10 35.72
CA GLU A 794 14.92 11.41 36.10
C GLU A 794 13.84 12.43 36.52
N ARG A 795 12.62 12.30 36.00
CA ARG A 795 11.54 13.30 36.10
C ARG A 795 10.23 12.65 36.57
N PRO A 796 10.19 12.09 37.80
CA PRO A 796 9.03 11.35 38.30
C PRO A 796 7.74 12.18 38.42
N GLY A 797 7.85 13.53 38.40
CA GLY A 797 6.70 14.43 38.33
C GLY A 797 5.81 14.25 37.08
N ILE A 798 6.33 13.60 36.03
CA ILE A 798 5.58 13.24 34.82
C ILE A 798 4.43 12.28 35.14
N MET A 799 4.66 11.24 35.95
CA MET A 799 3.65 10.22 36.25
C MET A 799 2.44 10.78 37.01
N ASP A 800 2.68 11.84 37.80
CA ASP A 800 1.71 12.60 38.59
C ASP A 800 1.06 13.77 37.83
N TYR A 801 1.35 13.97 36.53
CA TYR A 801 0.97 15.15 35.73
C TYR A 801 1.48 16.52 36.27
N LYS A 802 2.42 16.51 37.22
CA LYS A 802 3.03 17.73 37.80
C LYS A 802 4.07 18.37 36.88
N GLU A 803 4.62 17.59 35.97
CA GLU A 803 5.67 17.97 35.03
C GLU A 803 5.35 17.42 33.64
N LYS A 804 5.69 18.13 32.57
CA LYS A 804 5.50 17.66 31.18
C LYS A 804 6.73 16.91 30.66
N PRO A 805 6.56 15.78 29.95
CA PRO A 805 7.67 15.09 29.27
C PRO A 805 8.31 15.96 28.17
N ASP A 806 9.56 15.65 27.80
CA ASP A 806 10.23 16.23 26.65
C ASP A 806 10.00 15.35 25.41
N TYR A 807 8.91 15.67 24.69
CA TYR A 807 8.57 15.08 23.40
C TYR A 807 9.61 15.36 22.31
N GLY A 808 10.23 16.55 22.33
CA GLY A 808 11.14 17.00 21.29
C GLY A 808 12.40 16.14 21.21
N ARG A 809 12.81 15.58 22.35
CA ARG A 809 13.91 14.63 22.43
C ARG A 809 13.62 13.31 21.70
N CYS A 810 12.44 12.72 21.88
CA CYS A 810 12.04 11.50 21.17
C CYS A 810 11.94 11.77 19.65
N VAL A 811 11.24 12.84 19.25
CA VAL A 811 11.14 13.27 17.84
C VAL A 811 12.53 13.41 17.19
N ALA A 812 13.50 14.02 17.90
CA ALA A 812 14.85 14.20 17.39
C ALA A 812 15.64 12.89 17.23
N ILE A 813 15.36 11.86 18.05
CA ILE A 813 15.97 10.52 17.93
C ILE A 813 15.44 9.83 16.66
N VAL A 814 14.12 9.62 16.55
CA VAL A 814 13.53 8.92 15.39
C VAL A 814 13.81 9.65 14.08
N ALA A 815 13.77 11.00 14.07
CA ALA A 815 14.14 11.81 12.90
C ALA A 815 15.60 11.65 12.47
N SER A 816 16.53 11.52 13.42
CA SER A 816 17.96 11.40 13.12
C SER A 816 18.37 9.98 12.73
N ALA A 817 17.67 8.98 13.26
CA ALA A 817 17.94 7.57 13.03
C ALA A 817 17.33 7.07 11.71
N SER A 818 16.06 7.38 11.41
CA SER A 818 15.40 6.90 10.19
C SER A 818 16.11 7.37 8.91
N LEU A 819 16.53 8.64 8.89
CA LEU A 819 17.31 9.22 7.78
C LEU A 819 18.69 8.58 7.59
N ARG A 820 19.26 7.97 8.64
CA ARG A 820 20.55 7.28 8.60
C ARG A 820 20.38 5.84 8.15
N GLU A 821 19.46 5.11 8.79
CA GLU A 821 19.28 3.68 8.54
C GLU A 821 18.61 3.41 7.17
N MET A 822 17.70 4.28 6.69
CA MET A 822 17.05 4.11 5.37
C MET A 822 18.04 4.04 4.20
N ILE A 823 19.22 4.65 4.35
CA ILE A 823 20.26 4.68 3.31
C ILE A 823 20.74 3.26 2.99
N ARG A 824 20.84 2.37 3.98
CA ARG A 824 21.46 1.06 3.80
C ARG A 824 20.58 0.05 3.02
N PRO A 825 19.27 -0.13 3.30
CA PRO A 825 18.40 -0.93 2.44
C PRO A 825 18.20 -0.32 1.06
N GLY A 826 18.06 1.01 0.96
CA GLY A 826 17.92 1.68 -0.35
C GLY A 826 19.18 1.58 -1.23
N ALA A 827 20.37 1.64 -0.63
CA ALA A 827 21.63 1.41 -1.35
C ALA A 827 21.74 -0.05 -1.84
N LEU A 828 21.29 -1.04 -1.06
CA LEU A 828 21.22 -2.45 -1.49
C LEU A 828 20.35 -2.60 -2.74
N ALA A 829 19.16 -2.00 -2.73
CA ALA A 829 18.20 -2.04 -3.84
C ALA A 829 18.77 -1.51 -5.16
N ILE A 830 19.53 -0.40 -5.09
CA ILE A 830 20.07 0.29 -6.28
C ILE A 830 21.37 -0.36 -6.76
N ILE A 831 22.31 -0.65 -5.84
CA ILE A 831 23.66 -1.09 -6.20
C ILE A 831 23.67 -2.55 -6.66
N SER A 832 22.82 -3.42 -6.09
CA SER A 832 22.86 -4.86 -6.38
C SER A 832 22.62 -5.21 -7.87
N PRO A 833 21.54 -4.75 -8.54
CA PRO A 833 21.35 -5.07 -9.97
C PRO A 833 22.45 -4.45 -10.85
N MET A 834 22.96 -3.27 -10.49
CA MET A 834 24.09 -2.64 -11.19
C MET A 834 25.37 -3.49 -11.06
N ALA A 835 25.71 -3.93 -9.84
CA ALA A 835 26.90 -4.72 -9.57
C ALA A 835 26.83 -6.12 -10.23
N VAL A 836 25.70 -6.82 -10.08
CA VAL A 836 25.47 -8.13 -10.72
C VAL A 836 25.57 -8.01 -12.23
N GLY A 837 24.88 -7.05 -12.84
CA GLY A 837 24.90 -6.84 -14.29
C GLY A 837 26.30 -6.52 -14.84
N VAL A 838 27.06 -5.65 -14.17
CA VAL A 838 28.45 -5.34 -14.59
C VAL A 838 29.39 -6.54 -14.40
N ILE A 839 29.31 -7.28 -13.28
CA ILE A 839 30.15 -8.46 -13.04
C ILE A 839 29.90 -9.54 -14.09
N PHE A 840 28.63 -9.88 -14.36
CA PHE A 840 28.28 -10.91 -15.34
C PHE A 840 28.41 -10.46 -16.79
N ARG A 841 28.41 -9.14 -17.08
CA ARG A 841 28.85 -8.58 -18.36
C ARG A 841 30.35 -8.79 -18.58
N ILE A 842 31.19 -8.49 -17.58
CA ILE A 842 32.65 -8.70 -17.67
C ILE A 842 32.95 -10.20 -17.87
N LEU A 843 32.27 -11.07 -17.11
CA LEU A 843 32.36 -12.52 -17.28
C LEU A 843 31.91 -12.93 -18.70
N GLY A 844 30.75 -12.44 -19.16
CA GLY A 844 30.21 -12.71 -20.50
C GLY A 844 31.16 -12.30 -21.62
N HIS A 845 31.82 -11.15 -21.50
CA HIS A 845 32.85 -10.74 -22.46
C HIS A 845 34.05 -11.71 -22.48
N SER A 846 34.46 -12.23 -21.31
CA SER A 846 35.54 -13.23 -21.21
C SER A 846 35.15 -14.64 -21.70
N THR A 847 33.87 -15.00 -21.66
CA THR A 847 33.35 -16.31 -22.10
C THR A 847 32.73 -16.32 -23.50
N GLY A 848 32.73 -15.18 -24.20
CA GLY A 848 32.13 -15.03 -25.53
C GLY A 848 30.59 -14.92 -25.54
N GLN A 849 29.98 -14.66 -24.40
CA GLN A 849 28.53 -14.48 -24.22
C GLN A 849 28.17 -13.00 -23.97
N PRO A 850 28.02 -12.16 -25.01
CA PRO A 850 27.86 -10.71 -24.85
C PRO A 850 26.59 -10.30 -24.09
N LEU A 851 25.54 -11.13 -24.09
CA LEU A 851 24.26 -10.84 -23.43
C LEU A 851 24.16 -11.42 -22.00
N LEU A 852 25.26 -11.98 -21.45
CA LEU A 852 25.22 -12.69 -20.17
C LEU A 852 24.79 -11.77 -19.01
N GLY A 853 25.38 -10.57 -18.91
CA GLY A 853 25.00 -9.58 -17.88
C GLY A 853 23.50 -9.28 -17.90
N ALA A 854 22.94 -9.04 -19.08
CA ALA A 854 21.51 -8.79 -19.25
C ALA A 854 20.62 -10.00 -18.91
N LYS A 855 21.04 -11.23 -19.25
CA LYS A 855 20.33 -12.48 -18.88
C LYS A 855 20.35 -12.75 -17.37
N VAL A 856 21.48 -12.54 -16.71
CA VAL A 856 21.61 -12.72 -15.26
C VAL A 856 20.76 -11.69 -14.49
N VAL A 857 20.76 -10.43 -14.95
CA VAL A 857 19.88 -9.39 -14.38
C VAL A 857 18.39 -9.69 -14.62
N ALA A 858 18.00 -10.20 -15.79
CA ALA A 858 16.63 -10.65 -16.04
C ALA A 858 16.16 -11.72 -15.03
N SER A 859 16.99 -12.72 -14.74
CA SER A 859 16.66 -13.74 -13.74
C SER A 859 16.65 -13.18 -12.31
N MET A 860 17.62 -12.32 -11.98
CA MET A 860 17.65 -11.60 -10.70
C MET A 860 16.35 -10.82 -10.46
N LEU A 861 15.85 -10.10 -11.47
CA LEU A 861 14.58 -9.37 -11.42
C LEU A 861 13.39 -10.32 -11.18
N MET A 862 13.29 -11.42 -11.91
CA MET A 862 12.14 -12.35 -11.77
C MET A 862 12.13 -13.09 -10.43
N PHE A 863 13.27 -13.54 -9.93
CA PHE A 863 13.33 -14.22 -8.64
C PHE A 863 13.17 -13.24 -7.47
N ALA A 864 13.73 -12.01 -7.56
CA ALA A 864 13.44 -10.95 -6.59
C ALA A 864 11.95 -10.57 -6.59
N THR A 865 11.29 -10.55 -7.75
CA THR A 865 9.83 -10.36 -7.87
C THR A 865 9.08 -11.45 -7.12
N VAL A 866 9.33 -12.73 -7.42
CA VAL A 866 8.60 -13.86 -6.80
C VAL A 866 8.83 -13.94 -5.28
N ALA A 867 10.09 -13.84 -4.84
CA ALA A 867 10.42 -13.84 -3.41
C ALA A 867 9.85 -12.60 -2.70
N GLY A 868 9.85 -11.44 -3.38
CA GLY A 868 9.33 -10.17 -2.88
C GLY A 868 7.82 -10.19 -2.65
N ILE A 869 7.05 -10.74 -3.59
CA ILE A 869 5.59 -10.89 -3.47
C ILE A 869 5.25 -11.74 -2.23
N LEU A 870 5.89 -12.92 -2.10
CA LEU A 870 5.67 -13.83 -0.99
C LEU A 870 6.04 -13.20 0.37
N MET A 871 7.21 -12.56 0.43
CA MET A 871 7.69 -11.90 1.65
C MET A 871 6.83 -10.68 2.03
N ALA A 872 6.38 -9.89 1.06
CA ALA A 872 5.51 -8.73 1.31
C ALA A 872 4.13 -9.16 1.83
N LEU A 873 3.53 -10.22 1.25
CA LEU A 873 2.28 -10.80 1.73
C LEU A 873 2.42 -11.31 3.17
N PHE A 874 3.47 -12.10 3.44
CA PHE A 874 3.78 -12.60 4.78
C PHE A 874 3.88 -11.47 5.82
N LEU A 875 4.73 -10.47 5.56
CA LEU A 875 5.00 -9.38 6.49
C LEU A 875 3.75 -8.50 6.73
N ASN A 876 3.04 -8.10 5.67
CA ASN A 876 1.88 -7.23 5.77
C ASN A 876 0.70 -7.91 6.47
N THR A 877 0.43 -9.20 6.18
CA THR A 877 -0.68 -9.92 6.81
C THR A 877 -0.37 -10.32 8.25
N ALA A 878 0.86 -10.77 8.56
CA ALA A 878 1.23 -11.16 9.93
C ALA A 878 1.05 -9.99 10.92
N GLY A 879 1.59 -8.81 10.59
CA GLY A 879 1.45 -7.63 11.45
C GLY A 879 0.02 -7.08 11.49
N GLY A 880 -0.71 -7.06 10.38
CA GLY A 880 -2.13 -6.68 10.38
C GLY A 880 -3.02 -7.63 11.21
N ALA A 881 -2.66 -8.90 11.30
CA ALA A 881 -3.35 -9.87 12.14
C ALA A 881 -2.99 -9.74 13.63
N TRP A 882 -1.73 -9.46 13.98
CA TRP A 882 -1.32 -9.18 15.37
C TRP A 882 -2.00 -7.93 15.94
N ASP A 883 -2.06 -6.84 15.17
CA ASP A 883 -2.71 -5.58 15.57
C ASP A 883 -4.20 -5.77 15.87
N ASN A 884 -4.93 -6.39 14.94
CA ASN A 884 -6.35 -6.66 15.15
C ASN A 884 -6.61 -7.76 16.20
N ALA A 885 -5.63 -8.63 16.50
CA ALA A 885 -5.70 -9.52 17.66
C ALA A 885 -5.51 -8.77 18.99
N LYS A 886 -4.62 -7.76 19.04
CA LYS A 886 -4.51 -6.78 20.14
C LYS A 886 -5.84 -6.04 20.31
N LYS A 887 -6.29 -5.28 19.30
CA LYS A 887 -7.53 -4.49 19.35
C LYS A 887 -8.77 -5.35 19.66
N TYR A 888 -8.83 -6.62 19.24
CA TYR A 888 -9.89 -7.54 19.66
C TYR A 888 -9.92 -7.81 21.17
N ILE A 889 -8.77 -8.08 21.80
CA ILE A 889 -8.66 -8.26 23.26
C ILE A 889 -9.03 -6.95 23.98
N GLU A 890 -8.68 -5.81 23.40
CA GLU A 890 -9.01 -4.50 23.95
C GLU A 890 -10.51 -4.21 24.03
N THR A 891 -11.36 -4.84 23.19
CA THR A 891 -12.83 -4.78 23.33
C THR A 891 -13.39 -5.47 24.59
N GLY A 892 -12.53 -6.06 25.43
CA GLY A 892 -12.90 -6.83 26.63
C GLY A 892 -12.83 -8.34 26.46
N ALA A 893 -12.52 -8.83 25.26
CA ALA A 893 -12.28 -10.25 25.02
C ALA A 893 -11.01 -10.73 25.77
N LEU A 894 -10.99 -12.01 26.17
CA LEU A 894 -9.83 -12.71 26.78
C LEU A 894 -9.17 -12.03 28.00
N GLY A 895 -9.85 -11.07 28.64
CA GLY A 895 -9.39 -10.36 29.84
C GLY A 895 -9.32 -8.84 29.72
N GLY A 896 -9.44 -8.26 28.52
CA GLY A 896 -9.42 -6.79 28.32
C GLY A 896 -8.04 -6.13 28.41
N LYS A 897 -8.01 -4.79 28.24
CA LYS A 897 -6.80 -3.94 28.38
C LYS A 897 -6.11 -4.21 29.74
N GLY A 898 -4.80 -4.42 29.74
CA GLY A 898 -3.96 -4.67 30.93
C GLY A 898 -3.83 -6.14 31.38
N SER A 899 -4.60 -7.07 30.81
CA SER A 899 -4.48 -8.51 31.09
C SER A 899 -3.16 -9.12 30.54
N GLU A 900 -2.75 -10.30 31.03
CA GLU A 900 -1.59 -11.01 30.46
C GLU A 900 -1.82 -11.40 28.98
N SER A 901 -3.05 -11.73 28.61
CA SER A 901 -3.47 -11.92 27.21
C SER A 901 -3.20 -10.67 26.36
N HIS A 902 -3.51 -9.49 26.91
CA HIS A 902 -3.29 -8.20 26.25
C HIS A 902 -1.80 -7.88 26.10
N LYS A 903 -0.99 -8.06 27.16
CA LYS A 903 0.48 -7.90 27.09
C LYS A 903 1.13 -8.83 26.06
N ALA A 904 0.66 -10.08 25.98
CA ALA A 904 1.10 -11.04 24.97
C ALA A 904 0.73 -10.60 23.55
N ALA A 905 -0.45 -10.01 23.34
CA ALA A 905 -0.86 -9.47 22.05
C ALA A 905 -0.13 -8.18 21.64
N VAL A 906 0.12 -7.25 22.57
CA VAL A 906 0.97 -6.06 22.36
C VAL A 906 2.41 -6.48 21.98
N THR A 907 2.91 -7.59 22.52
CA THR A 907 4.21 -8.15 22.11
C THR A 907 4.18 -8.74 20.69
N GLY A 908 3.04 -9.27 20.26
CA GLY A 908 2.83 -9.68 18.87
C GLY A 908 2.83 -8.48 17.93
N ASP A 909 2.08 -7.45 18.28
CA ASP A 909 1.92 -6.26 17.44
C ASP A 909 3.23 -5.47 17.29
N THR A 910 3.97 -5.26 18.39
CA THR A 910 5.30 -4.62 18.36
C THR A 910 6.38 -5.42 17.60
N VAL A 911 6.12 -6.70 17.28
CA VAL A 911 6.90 -7.49 16.30
C VAL A 911 6.32 -7.34 14.88
N GLY A 912 5.01 -7.19 14.75
CA GLY A 912 4.27 -6.92 13.52
C GLY A 912 4.46 -5.52 12.93
N ASP A 913 4.73 -4.49 13.73
CA ASP A 913 4.95 -3.10 13.30
C ASP A 913 6.05 -2.93 12.24
N PRO A 914 7.31 -3.36 12.48
CA PRO A 914 8.34 -3.32 11.45
C PRO A 914 7.99 -4.17 10.23
N PHE A 915 7.13 -5.18 10.36
CA PHE A 915 6.69 -6.02 9.25
C PHE A 915 5.64 -5.28 8.39
N LYS A 916 4.57 -4.77 9.01
CA LYS A 916 3.35 -4.26 8.35
C LYS A 916 3.47 -2.84 7.80
N ASP A 917 4.36 -2.01 8.35
CA ASP A 917 4.44 -0.58 7.98
C ASP A 917 5.83 -0.18 7.42
N THR A 918 6.90 -0.88 7.80
CA THR A 918 8.25 -0.63 7.27
C THR A 918 8.65 -1.60 6.16
N ALA A 919 8.90 -2.87 6.50
CA ALA A 919 9.55 -3.82 5.58
C ALA A 919 8.60 -4.30 4.47
N GLY A 920 7.43 -4.86 4.83
CA GLY A 920 6.44 -5.38 3.88
C GLY A 920 5.97 -4.35 2.84
N PRO A 921 5.69 -3.09 3.20
CA PRO A 921 5.34 -2.05 2.24
C PRO A 921 6.52 -1.60 1.37
N SER A 922 7.73 -1.55 1.95
CA SER A 922 8.92 -1.19 1.17
C SER A 922 9.27 -2.25 0.13
N LEU A 923 8.84 -3.51 0.31
CA LEU A 923 9.08 -4.60 -0.65
C LEU A 923 8.30 -4.46 -1.96
N HIS A 924 7.00 -4.10 -1.94
CA HIS A 924 6.27 -3.98 -3.21
C HIS A 924 6.76 -2.77 -4.03
N VAL A 925 7.19 -1.69 -3.36
CA VAL A 925 7.93 -0.58 -4.00
C VAL A 925 9.29 -1.07 -4.54
N LEU A 926 10.05 -1.82 -3.75
CA LEU A 926 11.35 -2.37 -4.15
C LEU A 926 11.26 -3.22 -5.42
N ILE A 927 10.25 -4.09 -5.55
CA ILE A 927 10.07 -4.95 -6.72
C ILE A 927 9.85 -4.11 -7.99
N LYS A 928 8.94 -3.13 -7.93
CA LYS A 928 8.71 -2.18 -9.03
C LYS A 928 9.97 -1.37 -9.35
N MET A 929 10.68 -0.89 -8.32
CA MET A 929 11.94 -0.16 -8.46
C MET A 929 13.07 -1.01 -9.06
N LEU A 930 13.15 -2.30 -8.73
CA LEU A 930 14.10 -3.24 -9.32
C LEU A 930 13.85 -3.41 -10.82
N ALA A 931 12.59 -3.38 -11.26
CA ALA A 931 12.27 -3.45 -12.68
C ALA A 931 12.58 -2.13 -13.42
N THR A 932 12.17 -0.98 -12.85
CA THR A 932 12.43 0.34 -13.47
C THR A 932 13.92 0.69 -13.48
N ILE A 933 14.70 0.35 -12.44
CA ILE A 933 16.16 0.53 -12.46
C ILE A 933 16.82 -0.37 -13.50
N THR A 934 16.43 -1.64 -13.64
CA THR A 934 17.06 -2.52 -14.64
C THR A 934 16.77 -2.08 -16.06
N LEU A 935 15.61 -1.47 -16.32
CA LEU A 935 15.27 -0.91 -17.64
C LEU A 935 16.11 0.35 -17.93
N VAL A 936 16.20 1.31 -16.99
CA VAL A 936 17.07 2.50 -17.15
C VAL A 936 18.56 2.13 -17.21
N MET A 937 18.99 1.11 -16.46
CA MET A 937 20.39 0.69 -16.40
C MET A 937 20.75 -0.38 -17.45
N ALA A 938 19.81 -0.86 -18.28
CA ALA A 938 20.09 -1.83 -19.35
C ALA A 938 21.34 -1.49 -20.21
N PRO A 939 21.62 -0.22 -20.55
CA PRO A 939 22.88 0.21 -21.19
C PRO A 939 24.20 -0.15 -20.50
N ILE A 940 24.22 -0.48 -19.20
CA ILE A 940 25.44 -0.87 -18.49
C ILE A 940 25.67 -2.38 -18.46
N PHE A 941 24.66 -3.18 -18.83
CA PHE A 941 24.68 -4.65 -18.86
C PHE A 941 25.13 -5.25 -20.21
N LEU A 942 25.33 -4.38 -21.22
CA LEU A 942 25.71 -4.66 -22.60
C LEU A 942 27.03 -3.96 -22.96
#